data_AF-A0A817CNI1-F1
#
_entry.id   AF-A0A817CNI1-F1
#
_cell.length_a   1.000
_cell.length_b   1.000
_cell.length_c   1.000
_cell.angle_alpha   90.00
_cell.angle_beta   90.00
_cell.angle_gamma   90.00
#
_symmetry.space_group_name_H-M   'P 1'
#
loop_
_entity.id
_entity.type
_entity.pdbx_description
1 polymer ?
#
loop_
_entity_poly.entity_id
_entity_poly.type
_entity_poly.pdbx_seq_one_letter_code
_entity_poly.pdbx_strand_id
1 'polypeptide(L)'
;MIDVRTQIQDRLNKHMIHPGGMFVFQCSRECHWMFYFEDCGIPNDRRQCPLCKKDIGASGYNQLIQRNPPQIQMNLQDGFREIEQYMKNYNSVLRLGYHNVTSTIELTPDEKPDHLNRIVSFRFLHMWAHAQLLVLHELKYLSDDDLLQRLKVPNILHFCQHFDRDCEFMEGVSIEPEQYHIWLFKLINHMLNKNIDIIGILNTNENVIKVEQLIEQQIIFPHVDSIINEVGIYRAAYIDFVQKFDAEISLSNYIDELRQNDERYPLLSYFNANRILTTNPLEEFRVKMQTLPFGDKMCPLTTFLLKRLDEYSNIRYLYPIMEFSKYLIHKYNHRIQRNNAATMTIEDTLQKEDFDNQNMRVLCDQFIDAWYKINLSSFRFGCQAPKFIRPYPREEFANKTSLACVLLNKSKDDSSFLLIACIHTLAELQNEIVTYFRKVVINETTPNTRVFLNAIRPEHLLQLGESELINKLVKDSFVINYEYGQGRDLIYDYEEIETEMRNLVSSLCLFDADNIPMFNYQFELYNENISLITNIRRRIPQTLLSLVDRAKFKSLLVRMDHYNIVHCLGFLDNVFTYLCNIDDDLSEMNIENFVEEHMNTSACLNEDIFRRPPFSTILLIHIISLYELIEEVAFDIVLRKNVKAELREAELDDQGKKKLLLKLLVKITFHQH
;
A
#
# COMPACT_ATOMS: atom_id res chain seq x y z
N MET A 1 -1.16 20.24 5.47
CA MET A 1 -0.84 21.07 4.28
C MET A 1 0.45 20.60 3.63
N ILE A 2 1.55 20.50 4.40
CA ILE A 2 2.82 19.93 3.91
C ILE A 2 2.58 18.51 3.40
N ASP A 3 1.92 17.64 4.17
CA ASP A 3 1.56 16.28 3.73
C ASP A 3 0.76 16.26 2.43
N VAL A 4 -0.18 17.18 2.25
CA VAL A 4 -0.98 17.30 1.03
C VAL A 4 -0.11 17.67 -0.16
N ARG A 5 0.81 18.62 0.01
CA ARG A 5 1.79 18.96 -1.03
C ARG A 5 2.67 17.76 -1.36
N THR A 6 3.28 17.14 -0.35
CA THR A 6 4.21 16.02 -0.51
C THR A 6 3.53 14.83 -1.18
N GLN A 7 2.35 14.42 -0.71
CA GLN A 7 1.62 13.31 -1.31
C GLN A 7 1.15 13.60 -2.74
N ILE A 8 0.63 14.80 -3.02
CA ILE A 8 0.25 15.16 -4.40
C ILE A 8 1.48 15.19 -5.31
N GLN A 9 2.59 15.76 -4.84
CA GLN A 9 3.84 15.79 -5.59
C GLN A 9 4.38 14.38 -5.83
N ASP A 10 4.35 13.50 -4.83
CA ASP A 10 4.73 12.09 -4.96
C ASP A 10 3.87 11.37 -5.98
N ARG A 11 2.56 11.62 -6.00
CA ARG A 11 1.65 10.99 -6.95
C ARG A 11 1.81 11.53 -8.38
N LEU A 12 2.06 12.83 -8.54
CA LEU A 12 2.45 13.43 -9.82
C LEU A 12 3.76 12.82 -10.32
N ASN A 13 4.76 12.73 -9.45
CA ASN A 13 6.03 12.09 -9.74
C ASN A 13 5.80 10.61 -10.12
N LYS A 14 4.88 9.91 -9.45
CA LYS A 14 4.48 8.52 -9.72
C LYS A 14 3.69 8.32 -11.03
N HIS A 15 3.29 9.38 -11.75
CA HIS A 15 2.41 9.32 -12.94
C HIS A 15 1.08 8.60 -12.68
N MET A 16 0.69 8.45 -11.42
CA MET A 16 -0.62 7.91 -11.04
C MET A 16 -1.73 8.92 -11.35
N ILE A 17 -1.35 10.18 -11.56
CA ILE A 17 -2.26 11.29 -11.79
C ILE A 17 -1.82 12.09 -13.03
N HIS A 18 -2.79 12.44 -13.89
CA HIS A 18 -2.58 13.39 -14.98
C HIS A 18 -2.73 14.86 -14.52
N PRO A 19 -1.84 15.79 -14.93
CA PRO A 19 -1.87 17.19 -14.50
C PRO A 19 -3.16 17.95 -14.84
N GLY A 20 -3.86 17.53 -15.91
CA GLY A 20 -5.00 18.26 -16.48
C GLY A 20 -6.36 18.01 -15.82
N GLY A 21 -6.46 17.11 -14.82
CA GLY A 21 -7.75 16.68 -14.26
C GLY A 21 -7.93 16.86 -12.75
N MET A 22 -6.95 17.44 -12.05
CA MET A 22 -6.87 17.34 -10.58
C MET A 22 -6.82 18.68 -9.87
N PHE A 23 -7.42 18.68 -8.69
CA PHE A 23 -7.67 19.87 -7.89
C PHE A 23 -7.20 19.69 -6.45
N VAL A 24 -6.66 20.74 -5.87
CA VAL A 24 -6.47 20.87 -4.43
C VAL A 24 -7.71 21.54 -3.87
N PHE A 25 -8.25 21.00 -2.80
CA PHE A 25 -9.44 21.54 -2.16
C PHE A 25 -9.05 22.21 -0.85
N GLN A 26 -9.63 23.39 -0.61
CA GLN A 26 -9.56 24.07 0.67
C GLN A 26 -10.94 24.03 1.31
N CYS A 27 -10.96 23.77 2.62
CA CYS A 27 -12.16 23.67 3.41
C CYS A 27 -13.05 24.92 3.25
N SER A 28 -12.53 26.12 3.47
CA SER A 28 -13.22 27.37 3.15
C SER A 28 -12.26 28.55 3.14
N ARG A 29 -12.72 29.75 2.76
CA ARG A 29 -11.90 30.98 2.86
C ARG A 29 -11.42 31.26 4.29
N GLU A 30 -12.23 30.89 5.27
CA GLU A 30 -11.95 31.07 6.71
C GLU A 30 -11.16 29.91 7.31
N CYS A 31 -11.21 28.72 6.70
CA CYS A 31 -10.53 27.53 7.18
C CYS A 31 -9.56 27.04 6.12
N HIS A 32 -8.28 27.33 6.33
CA HIS A 32 -7.21 26.99 5.40
C HIS A 32 -6.89 25.49 5.33
N TRP A 33 -7.60 24.61 6.03
CA TRP A 33 -7.37 23.16 5.90
C TRP A 33 -7.50 22.73 4.44
N MET A 34 -6.42 22.16 3.89
CA MET A 34 -6.37 21.67 2.51
C MET A 34 -6.41 20.15 2.47
N PHE A 35 -6.97 19.59 1.41
CA PHE A 35 -7.09 18.16 1.16
C PHE A 35 -7.20 17.88 -0.34
N TYR A 36 -7.08 16.61 -0.72
CA TYR A 36 -7.26 16.13 -2.10
C TYR A 36 -7.97 14.78 -2.09
N PHE A 37 -8.47 14.35 -3.24
CA PHE A 37 -9.10 13.03 -3.39
C PHE A 37 -8.11 12.06 -4.03
N GLU A 38 -7.99 10.86 -3.45
CA GLU A 38 -6.91 9.90 -3.70
C GLU A 38 -7.17 8.90 -4.85
N ASP A 39 -8.10 9.15 -5.79
CA ASP A 39 -8.49 8.25 -6.90
C ASP A 39 -9.36 7.04 -6.54
N CYS A 40 -10.59 7.33 -6.13
CA CYS A 40 -11.78 7.12 -6.94
C CYS A 40 -12.66 8.29 -6.49
N GLY A 41 -13.29 9.05 -7.38
CA GLY A 41 -14.20 10.09 -6.94
C GLY A 41 -15.38 9.42 -6.24
N ILE A 42 -15.24 9.10 -4.96
CA ILE A 42 -16.25 8.37 -4.22
C ILE A 42 -17.48 9.27 -4.25
N PRO A 43 -18.57 8.86 -4.90
CA PRO A 43 -19.83 9.56 -4.71
C PRO A 43 -20.22 9.28 -3.26
N ASN A 44 -20.04 10.28 -2.38
CA ASN A 44 -20.37 10.29 -0.95
C ASN A 44 -19.25 10.00 0.08
N ASP A 45 -17.98 10.34 -0.15
CA ASP A 45 -17.06 10.46 1.00
C ASP A 45 -17.36 11.78 1.74
N ARG A 46 -17.97 11.67 2.93
CA ARG A 46 -18.21 12.80 3.86
C ARG A 46 -17.24 12.65 5.01
N ARG A 47 -16.29 13.57 5.12
CA ARG A 47 -15.37 13.67 6.27
C ARG A 47 -15.62 14.97 7.00
N GLN A 48 -15.24 15.06 8.26
CA GLN A 48 -15.24 16.34 8.96
C GLN A 48 -13.87 16.98 8.84
N CYS A 49 -13.85 18.28 8.54
CA CYS A 49 -12.61 19.05 8.60
C CYS A 49 -12.03 18.96 10.02
N PRO A 50 -10.76 18.57 10.20
CA PRO A 50 -10.18 18.44 11.53
C PRO A 50 -10.12 19.76 12.29
N LEU A 51 -9.99 20.89 11.57
CA LEU A 51 -9.91 22.24 12.15
C LEU A 51 -11.28 22.81 12.53
N CYS A 52 -12.22 22.90 11.57
CA CYS A 52 -13.50 23.58 11.79
C CYS A 52 -14.69 22.63 12.02
N LYS A 53 -14.45 21.31 12.00
CA LYS A 53 -15.43 20.23 12.18
C LYS A 53 -16.61 20.22 11.19
N LYS A 54 -16.61 21.09 10.17
CA LYS A 54 -17.62 21.13 9.12
C LYS A 54 -17.38 20.02 8.09
N ASP A 55 -18.45 19.45 7.54
CA ASP A 55 -18.42 18.38 6.54
C ASP A 55 -17.71 18.80 5.25
N ILE A 56 -16.59 18.15 4.93
CA ILE A 56 -15.85 18.25 3.68
C ILE A 56 -16.07 16.99 2.85
N GLY A 57 -15.97 17.11 1.53
CA GLY A 57 -16.18 15.98 0.64
C GLY A 57 -16.96 16.31 -0.62
N ALA A 58 -17.32 15.25 -1.34
CA ALA A 58 -17.98 15.32 -2.63
C ALA A 58 -19.32 14.54 -2.62
N SER A 59 -20.35 15.11 -3.24
CA SER A 59 -21.63 14.43 -3.50
C SER A 59 -21.61 13.59 -4.78
N GLY A 60 -20.56 13.74 -5.60
CA GLY A 60 -20.34 13.00 -6.84
C GLY A 60 -18.97 13.31 -7.42
N TYR A 61 -18.58 12.64 -8.51
CA TYR A 61 -17.33 12.94 -9.23
C TYR A 61 -17.27 14.44 -9.57
N ASN A 62 -16.24 15.12 -9.08
CA ASN A 62 -16.03 16.57 -9.24
C ASN A 62 -17.19 17.47 -8.75
N GLN A 63 -18.09 16.95 -7.91
CA GLN A 63 -19.18 17.72 -7.30
C GLN A 63 -18.96 17.82 -5.81
N LEU A 64 -18.48 18.97 -5.35
CA LEU A 64 -18.32 19.26 -3.92
C LEU A 64 -19.69 19.33 -3.22
N ILE A 65 -19.73 18.89 -1.96
CA ILE A 65 -20.91 19.05 -1.11
C ILE A 65 -21.25 20.53 -1.00
N GLN A 66 -22.50 20.89 -1.27
CA GLN A 66 -23.02 22.24 -1.09
C GLN A 66 -23.13 22.56 0.40
N ARG A 67 -22.40 23.59 0.87
CA ARG A 67 -22.42 24.06 2.25
C ARG A 67 -22.01 25.53 2.34
N ASN A 68 -22.23 26.15 3.52
CA ASN A 68 -21.82 27.52 3.82
C ASN A 68 -20.84 27.54 5.02
N PRO A 69 -19.62 28.09 4.90
CA PRO A 69 -18.99 28.62 3.69
C PRO A 69 -18.59 27.52 2.70
N PRO A 70 -18.60 27.80 1.38
CA PRO A 70 -18.33 26.81 0.36
C PRO A 70 -16.89 26.30 0.42
N GLN A 71 -16.72 25.04 0.01
CA GLN A 71 -15.41 24.46 -0.27
C GLN A 71 -14.83 25.12 -1.51
N ILE A 72 -13.52 25.35 -1.52
CA ILE A 72 -12.82 26.02 -2.63
C ILE A 72 -12.04 24.96 -3.40
N GLN A 73 -12.24 24.93 -4.70
CA GLN A 73 -11.52 24.07 -5.63
C GLN A 73 -10.45 24.92 -6.35
N MET A 74 -9.20 24.48 -6.27
CA MET A 74 -8.05 25.14 -6.90
C MET A 74 -7.35 24.15 -7.82
N ASN A 75 -6.76 24.62 -8.91
CA ASN A 75 -5.84 23.77 -9.67
C ASN A 75 -4.57 23.50 -8.85
N LEU A 76 -3.75 22.54 -9.29
CA LEU A 76 -2.54 22.13 -8.58
C LEU A 76 -1.53 23.27 -8.37
N GLN A 77 -1.29 24.10 -9.39
CA GLN A 77 -0.32 25.19 -9.32
C GLN A 77 -0.75 26.28 -8.32
N ASP A 78 -2.01 26.66 -8.36
CA ASP A 78 -2.60 27.63 -7.43
C ASP A 78 -2.62 27.07 -6.00
N GLY A 79 -2.97 25.79 -5.84
CA GLY A 79 -2.93 25.10 -4.55
C GLY A 79 -1.51 25.07 -3.95
N PHE A 80 -0.49 24.74 -4.74
CA PHE A 80 0.90 24.77 -4.27
C PHE A 80 1.37 26.18 -3.93
N ARG A 81 1.01 27.19 -4.74
CA ARG A 81 1.35 28.59 -4.46
C ARG A 81 0.71 29.08 -3.15
N GLU A 82 -0.55 28.74 -2.91
CA GLU A 82 -1.24 29.06 -1.65
C GLU A 82 -0.59 28.40 -0.44
N ILE A 83 -0.17 27.12 -0.56
CA ILE A 83 0.58 26.43 0.51
C ILE A 83 1.90 27.14 0.77
N GLU A 84 2.67 27.48 -0.27
CA GLU A 84 3.96 28.18 -0.12
C GLU A 84 3.79 29.58 0.48
N GLN A 85 2.80 30.33 0.03
CA GLN A 85 2.50 31.65 0.58
C GLN A 85 2.06 31.56 2.04
N TYR A 86 1.24 30.57 2.39
CA TYR A 86 0.87 30.30 3.78
C TYR A 86 2.08 29.96 4.63
N MET A 87 2.99 29.08 4.16
CA MET A 87 4.20 28.71 4.88
C MET A 87 5.14 29.90 5.07
N LYS A 88 5.33 30.73 4.04
CA LYS A 88 6.15 31.94 4.12
C LYS A 88 5.59 32.92 5.14
N ASN A 89 4.27 33.15 5.10
CA ASN A 89 3.60 33.99 6.09
C ASN A 89 3.73 33.39 7.50
N TYR A 90 3.46 32.09 7.65
CA TYR A 90 3.57 31.37 8.93
C TYR A 90 4.95 31.53 9.56
N ASN A 91 6.02 31.39 8.77
CA ASN A 91 7.40 31.48 9.25
C ASN A 91 7.82 32.91 9.62
N SER A 92 7.27 33.91 8.95
CA SER A 92 7.59 35.33 9.18
C SER A 92 6.78 35.99 10.31
N VAL A 93 5.62 35.41 10.67
CA VAL A 93 4.75 35.95 11.71
C VAL A 93 5.34 35.68 13.09
N LEU A 94 5.30 36.71 13.95
CA LEU A 94 5.71 36.60 15.34
C LEU A 94 4.86 35.57 16.08
N ARG A 95 5.49 34.52 16.58
CA ARG A 95 4.86 33.43 17.33
C ARG A 95 5.65 33.20 18.59
N LEU A 96 4.98 33.39 19.71
CA LEU A 96 5.53 33.19 21.04
C LEU A 96 4.68 32.14 21.76
N GLY A 97 5.36 31.29 22.53
CA GLY A 97 4.73 30.30 23.39
C GLY A 97 4.98 28.85 22.95
N TYR A 98 4.49 27.95 23.78
CA TYR A 98 4.56 26.51 23.58
C TYR A 98 3.31 26.02 22.84
N HIS A 99 3.48 25.17 21.83
CA HIS A 99 2.40 24.73 20.96
C HIS A 99 2.21 23.21 20.91
N ASN A 100 3.07 22.44 21.58
CA ASN A 100 2.96 20.98 21.64
C ASN A 100 1.98 20.59 22.76
N VAL A 101 0.69 20.49 22.43
CA VAL A 101 -0.36 20.05 23.39
C VAL A 101 -0.67 18.55 23.22
N THR A 102 0.06 17.86 22.35
CA THR A 102 -0.14 16.43 22.04
C THR A 102 0.27 15.55 23.21
N SER A 103 -0.46 14.45 23.38
CA SER A 103 -0.20 13.50 24.47
C SER A 103 1.05 12.67 24.16
N THR A 104 1.72 12.15 25.19
CA THR A 104 2.89 11.27 25.00
C THR A 104 2.57 9.95 24.29
N ILE A 105 1.29 9.56 24.26
CA ILE A 105 0.80 8.36 23.58
C ILE A 105 0.86 8.54 22.04
N GLU A 106 0.82 9.78 21.57
CA GLU A 106 0.82 10.11 20.13
C GLU A 106 2.25 10.33 19.57
N LEU A 107 3.28 10.36 20.42
CA LEU A 107 4.67 10.50 20.00
C LEU A 107 5.15 9.23 19.31
N THR A 108 5.82 9.40 18.17
CA THR A 108 6.40 8.28 17.40
C THR A 108 7.92 8.34 17.41
N PRO A 109 8.65 7.22 17.50
CA PRO A 109 10.11 7.24 17.59
C PRO A 109 10.78 7.93 16.39
N ASP A 110 10.17 7.86 15.20
CA ASP A 110 10.69 8.45 13.96
C ASP A 110 10.31 9.93 13.72
N GLU A 111 9.62 10.56 14.67
CA GLU A 111 9.19 11.95 14.54
C GLU A 111 10.40 12.90 14.50
N LYS A 112 10.46 13.71 13.46
CA LYS A 112 11.38 14.85 13.36
C LYS A 112 10.79 15.92 12.45
N PRO A 113 11.12 17.20 12.66
CA PRO A 113 10.76 18.25 11.71
C PRO A 113 11.65 18.16 10.46
N ASP A 114 11.11 18.57 9.31
CA ASP A 114 11.75 18.45 7.99
C ASP A 114 13.13 19.14 7.89
N HIS A 115 13.34 20.19 8.70
CA HIS A 115 14.59 20.97 8.67
C HIS A 115 15.71 20.37 9.51
N LEU A 116 15.43 19.37 10.36
CA LEU A 116 16.42 18.62 11.12
C LEU A 116 16.82 17.35 10.38
N ASN A 117 18.12 17.06 10.39
CA ASN A 117 18.65 15.94 9.65
C ASN A 117 18.47 14.62 10.42
N ARG A 118 18.74 14.62 11.73
CA ARG A 118 18.71 13.41 12.57
C ARG A 118 17.55 13.44 13.57
N ILE A 119 16.95 12.28 13.82
CA ILE A 119 15.88 12.11 14.83
C ILE A 119 16.42 12.45 16.22
N VAL A 120 17.64 12.01 16.51
CA VAL A 120 18.36 12.27 17.78
C VAL A 120 18.47 13.76 18.08
N SER A 121 18.67 14.60 17.06
CA SER A 121 18.75 16.06 17.21
C SER A 121 17.43 16.63 17.72
N PHE A 122 16.31 16.18 17.13
CA PHE A 122 14.98 16.60 17.55
C PHE A 122 14.69 16.16 18.99
N ARG A 123 14.93 14.88 19.29
CA ARG A 123 14.69 14.31 20.61
C ARG A 123 15.53 14.99 21.70
N PHE A 124 16.80 15.28 21.42
CA PHE A 124 17.65 16.04 22.33
C PHE A 124 17.13 17.47 22.59
N LEU A 125 16.78 18.20 21.53
CA LEU A 125 16.27 19.57 21.63
C LEU A 125 14.92 19.63 22.37
N HIS A 126 14.03 18.68 22.09
CA HIS A 126 12.73 18.56 22.71
C HIS A 126 12.85 18.25 24.21
N MET A 127 13.64 17.23 24.55
CA MET A 127 13.99 16.89 25.93
C MET A 127 14.59 18.09 26.68
N TRP A 128 15.54 18.80 26.06
CA TRP A 128 16.20 19.95 26.69
C TRP A 128 15.23 21.12 26.91
N ALA A 129 14.33 21.38 25.97
CA ALA A 129 13.30 22.42 26.12
C ALA A 129 12.34 22.09 27.28
N HIS A 130 11.92 20.84 27.42
CA HIS A 130 11.09 20.41 28.56
C HIS A 130 11.81 20.48 29.90
N ALA A 131 13.08 20.09 29.94
CA ALA A 131 13.90 20.24 31.13
C ALA A 131 14.00 21.72 31.57
N GLN A 132 14.18 22.65 30.63
CA GLN A 132 14.19 24.08 30.92
C GLN A 132 12.84 24.58 31.45
N LEU A 133 11.73 24.14 30.85
CA LEU A 133 10.39 24.53 31.30
C LEU A 133 10.08 24.01 32.71
N LEU A 134 10.53 22.80 33.04
CA LEU A 134 10.45 22.23 34.39
C LEU A 134 11.24 23.07 35.39
N VAL A 135 12.50 23.40 35.09
CA VAL A 135 13.35 24.24 35.96
C VAL A 135 12.72 25.63 36.15
N LEU A 136 12.19 26.25 35.10
CA LEU A 136 11.53 27.55 35.19
C LEU A 136 10.26 27.52 36.06
N HIS A 137 9.53 26.41 36.06
CA HIS A 137 8.39 26.20 36.97
C HIS A 137 8.86 26.03 38.42
N GLU A 138 9.87 25.21 38.68
CA GLU A 138 10.45 25.01 40.02
C GLU A 138 10.99 26.31 40.62
N LEU A 139 11.64 27.14 39.79
CA LEU A 139 12.15 28.46 40.17
C LEU A 139 11.05 29.53 40.28
N LYS A 140 9.77 29.17 40.05
CA LYS A 140 8.59 30.05 40.09
C LYS A 140 8.59 31.19 39.07
N TYR A 141 9.34 31.05 37.98
CA TYR A 141 9.23 31.94 36.81
C TYR A 141 8.04 31.58 35.92
N LEU A 142 7.55 30.33 36.01
CA LEU A 142 6.32 29.85 35.40
C LEU A 142 5.32 29.46 36.49
N SER A 143 4.15 30.10 36.51
CA SER A 143 3.06 29.74 37.43
C SER A 143 2.10 28.72 36.80
N ASP A 144 1.30 28.04 37.63
CA ASP A 144 0.24 27.14 37.13
C ASP A 144 -0.81 27.90 36.28
N ASP A 145 -1.03 29.18 36.59
CA ASP A 145 -1.86 30.06 35.77
C ASP A 145 -1.23 30.33 34.40
N ASP A 146 0.09 30.50 34.32
CA ASP A 146 0.80 30.63 33.04
C ASP A 146 0.72 29.34 32.21
N LEU A 147 0.82 28.16 32.85
CA LEU A 147 0.68 26.86 32.18
C LEU A 147 -0.68 26.74 31.50
N LEU A 148 -1.76 27.04 32.24
CA LEU A 148 -3.13 26.91 31.75
C LEU A 148 -3.50 28.01 30.74
N GLN A 149 -3.19 29.27 31.03
CA GLN A 149 -3.66 30.41 30.24
C GLN A 149 -2.77 30.73 29.04
N ARG A 150 -1.44 30.61 29.18
CA ARG A 150 -0.48 30.98 28.12
C ARG A 150 -0.02 29.79 27.31
N LEU A 151 0.30 28.67 27.97
CA LEU A 151 0.86 27.49 27.30
C LEU A 151 -0.21 26.45 26.95
N LYS A 152 -1.43 26.58 27.49
CA LYS A 152 -2.56 25.65 27.30
C LYS A 152 -2.21 24.21 27.69
N VAL A 153 -1.29 24.06 28.65
CA VAL A 153 -0.87 22.77 29.19
C VAL A 153 -1.64 22.51 30.48
N PRO A 154 -2.26 21.32 30.65
CA PRO A 154 -3.14 21.06 31.78
C PRO A 154 -2.41 21.01 33.12
N ASN A 155 -1.17 20.50 33.14
CA ASN A 155 -0.36 20.41 34.36
C ASN A 155 1.14 20.33 34.03
N ILE A 156 1.97 20.54 35.06
CA ILE A 156 3.43 20.39 34.97
C ILE A 156 3.86 18.95 34.60
N LEU A 157 3.04 17.96 34.97
CA LEU A 157 3.27 16.55 34.69
C LEU A 157 3.44 16.26 33.19
N HIS A 158 2.82 17.08 32.33
CA HIS A 158 3.01 17.01 30.89
C HIS A 158 4.49 17.11 30.50
N PHE A 159 5.23 18.07 31.05
CA PHE A 159 6.66 18.21 30.71
C PHE A 159 7.50 17.06 31.26
N CYS A 160 7.17 16.54 32.46
CA CYS A 160 7.84 15.34 33.01
C CYS A 160 7.63 14.13 32.10
N GLN A 161 6.39 13.85 31.70
CA GLN A 161 6.06 12.69 30.87
C GLN A 161 6.73 12.76 29.50
N HIS A 162 6.78 13.95 28.88
CA HIS A 162 7.48 14.12 27.60
C HIS A 162 8.99 13.96 27.76
N PHE A 163 9.58 14.54 28.82
CA PHE A 163 11.01 14.36 29.13
C PHE A 163 11.37 12.88 29.32
N ASP A 164 10.60 12.13 30.11
CA ASP A 164 10.82 10.70 30.33
C ASP A 164 10.73 9.91 29.02
N ARG A 165 9.74 10.24 28.17
CA ARG A 165 9.58 9.57 26.88
C ARG A 165 10.71 9.86 25.90
N ASP A 166 11.20 11.10 25.86
CA ASP A 166 12.35 11.42 25.02
C ASP A 166 13.63 10.74 25.55
N CYS A 167 13.79 10.59 26.88
CA CYS A 167 14.88 9.81 27.45
C CYS A 167 14.83 8.34 26.99
N GLU A 168 13.65 7.71 27.01
CA GLU A 168 13.46 6.35 26.49
C GLU A 168 13.81 6.24 24.99
N PHE A 169 13.44 7.24 24.18
CA PHE A 169 13.83 7.26 22.77
C PHE A 169 15.33 7.45 22.57
N MET A 170 15.96 8.31 23.36
CA MET A 170 17.41 8.54 23.33
C MET A 170 18.20 7.32 23.83
N GLU A 171 17.64 6.57 24.78
CA GLU A 171 18.18 5.27 25.21
C GLU A 171 18.20 4.27 24.04
N GLY A 172 17.13 4.23 23.23
CA GLY A 172 17.04 3.38 22.04
C GLY A 172 18.01 3.75 20.90
N VAL A 173 18.54 4.98 20.89
CA VAL A 173 19.56 5.42 19.93
C VAL A 173 20.96 4.91 20.30
N SER A 174 21.19 4.58 21.57
CA SER A 174 22.46 4.04 22.03
C SER A 174 22.46 2.52 21.96
N ILE A 175 23.54 1.94 21.43
CA ILE A 175 23.78 0.48 21.46
C ILE A 175 24.08 0.00 22.90
N GLU A 176 24.39 0.94 23.81
CA GLU A 176 24.47 0.71 25.26
C GLU A 176 23.41 1.58 25.96
N PRO A 177 22.18 1.05 26.14
CA PRO A 177 21.10 1.80 26.75
C PRO A 177 21.43 2.24 28.18
N GLU A 178 22.30 1.52 28.89
CA GLU A 178 22.72 1.94 30.24
C GLU A 178 23.60 3.20 30.25
N GLN A 179 24.14 3.64 29.10
CA GLN A 179 25.20 4.66 29.04
C GLN A 179 24.84 5.93 28.27
N TYR A 180 23.62 6.04 27.72
CA TYR A 180 23.21 7.24 26.96
C TYR A 180 23.34 8.53 27.80
N HIS A 181 23.08 8.42 29.11
CA HIS A 181 23.12 9.55 30.03
C HIS A 181 24.54 10.15 30.16
N ILE A 182 25.60 9.36 30.04
CA ILE A 182 27.00 9.84 30.03
C ILE A 182 27.26 10.68 28.78
N TRP A 183 26.73 10.23 27.64
CA TRP A 183 26.81 10.95 26.39
C TRP A 183 26.06 12.29 26.46
N LEU A 184 24.88 12.33 27.07
CA LEU A 184 24.15 13.57 27.33
C LEU A 184 24.97 14.57 28.17
N PHE A 185 25.66 14.12 29.22
CA PHE A 185 26.56 14.98 29.99
C PHE A 185 27.68 15.58 29.13
N LYS A 186 28.25 14.79 28.22
CA LYS A 186 29.26 15.28 27.29
C LYS A 186 28.71 16.39 26.37
N LEU A 187 27.50 16.19 25.81
CA LEU A 187 26.85 17.21 24.98
C LEU A 187 26.61 18.51 25.76
N ILE A 188 26.10 18.42 26.99
CA ILE A 188 25.85 19.60 27.84
C ILE A 188 27.15 20.34 28.14
N ASN A 189 28.21 19.63 28.51
CA ASN A 189 29.52 20.24 28.75
C ASN A 189 30.09 20.91 27.48
N HIS A 190 29.85 20.31 26.31
CA HIS A 190 30.25 20.92 25.04
C HIS A 190 29.45 22.19 24.71
N MET A 191 28.15 22.22 25.03
CA MET A 191 27.34 23.44 24.92
C MET A 191 27.88 24.58 25.81
N LEU A 192 28.42 24.26 27.00
CA LEU A 192 29.01 25.25 27.90
C LEU A 192 30.35 25.80 27.38
N ASN A 193 31.12 24.97 26.67
CA ASN A 193 32.45 25.34 26.16
C ASN A 193 32.41 26.10 24.83
N LYS A 194 31.35 25.95 24.03
CA LYS A 194 31.15 26.71 22.80
C LYS A 194 30.34 27.97 23.06
N ASN A 195 30.87 29.11 22.63
CA ASN A 195 30.07 30.33 22.46
C ASN A 195 29.13 30.13 21.26
N ILE A 196 27.97 29.50 21.48
CA ILE A 196 26.90 29.48 20.50
C ILE A 196 26.37 30.92 20.44
N ASP A 197 26.76 31.67 19.41
CA ASP A 197 26.22 33.01 19.16
C ASP A 197 24.74 32.88 18.79
N ILE A 198 23.85 32.90 19.79
CA ILE A 198 22.41 32.94 19.58
C ILE A 198 22.08 34.35 19.09
N ILE A 199 21.97 34.49 17.77
CA ILE A 199 21.67 35.78 17.13
C ILE A 199 20.18 36.09 17.32
N GLY A 200 19.86 36.85 18.37
CA GLY A 200 18.58 37.53 18.53
C GLY A 200 17.53 36.79 19.37
N ILE A 201 16.30 37.29 19.30
CA ILE A 201 15.14 36.77 20.05
C ILE A 201 14.47 35.65 19.22
N LEU A 202 14.15 34.52 19.87
CA LEU A 202 13.40 33.39 19.29
C LEU A 202 11.90 33.71 19.11
N ASN A 203 11.59 34.78 18.37
CA ASN A 203 10.24 35.31 18.19
C ASN A 203 9.56 34.91 16.88
N THR A 204 10.31 34.34 15.94
CA THR A 204 9.81 33.87 14.63
C THR A 204 10.22 32.42 14.44
N ASN A 205 9.42 31.65 13.69
CA ASN A 205 9.74 30.25 13.41
C ASN A 205 11.06 30.12 12.63
N GLU A 206 11.39 31.10 11.78
CA GLU A 206 12.66 31.12 11.05
C GLU A 206 13.87 31.21 11.99
N ASN A 207 13.79 32.00 13.05
CA ASN A 207 14.87 32.10 14.04
C ASN A 207 14.99 30.82 14.86
N VAL A 208 13.87 30.18 15.20
CA VAL A 208 13.86 28.87 15.87
C VAL A 208 14.55 27.82 15.00
N ILE A 209 14.14 27.69 13.73
CA ILE A 209 14.75 26.77 12.77
C ILE A 209 16.26 26.99 12.66
N LYS A 210 16.72 28.24 12.58
CA LYS A 210 18.17 28.57 12.53
C LYS A 210 18.90 28.10 13.78
N VAL A 211 18.35 28.31 14.97
CA VAL A 211 18.97 27.88 16.22
C VAL A 211 18.99 26.36 16.35
N GLU A 212 17.90 25.68 16.00
CA GLU A 212 17.84 24.21 16.00
C GLU A 212 18.88 23.61 15.04
N GLN A 213 19.02 24.17 13.83
CA GLN A 213 20.06 23.75 12.88
C GLN A 213 21.48 24.03 13.38
N LEU A 214 21.71 25.17 14.06
CA LEU A 214 23.01 25.50 14.65
C LEU A 214 23.39 24.52 15.77
N ILE A 215 22.44 24.17 16.64
CA ILE A 215 22.67 23.18 17.70
C ILE A 215 22.96 21.81 17.09
N GLU A 216 22.18 21.38 16.10
CA GLU A 216 22.43 20.12 15.39
C GLU A 216 23.84 20.08 14.80
N GLN A 217 24.26 21.13 14.09
CA GLN A 217 25.56 21.17 13.41
C GLN A 217 26.75 21.33 14.37
N GLN A 218 26.61 22.12 15.43
CA GLN A 218 27.75 22.47 16.30
C GLN A 218 27.89 21.58 17.52
N ILE A 219 26.80 20.99 18.00
CA ILE A 219 26.74 20.22 19.25
C ILE A 219 26.51 18.75 18.98
N ILE A 220 25.52 18.41 18.14
CA ILE A 220 25.16 17.01 17.92
C ILE A 220 26.13 16.32 16.94
N PHE A 221 26.36 16.91 15.77
CA PHE A 221 27.21 16.30 14.73
C PHE A 221 28.61 15.86 15.21
N PRO A 222 29.34 16.63 16.03
CA PRO A 222 30.67 16.23 16.50
C PRO A 222 30.69 14.98 17.40
N HIS A 223 29.55 14.59 17.98
CA HIS A 223 29.50 13.62 19.06
C HIS A 223 28.57 12.43 18.80
N VAL A 224 27.93 12.33 17.63
CA VAL A 224 27.00 11.22 17.32
C VAL A 224 27.66 10.07 16.56
N ASP A 225 28.75 10.32 15.83
CA ASP A 225 29.32 9.31 14.91
C ASP A 225 29.82 8.04 15.62
N SER A 226 30.27 8.14 16.88
CA SER A 226 30.43 6.98 17.77
C SER A 226 30.13 7.36 19.22
N ILE A 227 28.89 7.15 19.64
CA ILE A 227 28.46 7.41 21.03
C ILE A 227 29.31 6.62 22.02
N ILE A 228 29.68 5.37 21.69
CA ILE A 228 30.50 4.50 22.54
C ILE A 228 31.89 5.10 22.76
N ASN A 229 32.56 5.53 21.68
CA ASN A 229 33.86 6.17 21.80
C ASN A 229 33.77 7.47 22.60
N GLU A 230 32.72 8.26 22.36
CA GLU A 230 32.51 9.53 23.04
C GLU A 230 32.30 9.36 24.55
N VAL A 231 31.51 8.35 24.95
CA VAL A 231 31.33 7.91 26.34
C VAL A 231 32.65 7.45 26.93
N GLY A 232 33.42 6.66 26.17
CA GLY A 232 34.76 6.24 26.54
C GLY A 232 35.69 7.42 26.83
N ILE A 233 35.80 8.38 25.91
CA ILE A 233 36.64 9.57 26.09
C ILE A 233 36.21 10.35 27.35
N TYR A 234 34.90 10.49 27.57
CA TYR A 234 34.38 11.19 28.74
C TYR A 234 34.72 10.48 30.05
N ARG A 235 34.56 9.15 30.11
CA ARG A 235 34.96 8.35 31.27
C ARG A 235 36.44 8.48 31.59
N ALA A 236 37.31 8.43 30.56
CA ALA A 236 38.75 8.61 30.75
C ALA A 236 39.07 10.00 31.34
N ALA A 237 38.47 11.05 30.79
CA ALA A 237 38.64 12.42 31.30
C ALA A 237 38.11 12.59 32.74
N TYR A 238 37.01 11.91 33.10
CA TYR A 238 36.49 11.93 34.47
C TYR A 238 37.42 11.20 35.45
N ILE A 239 37.97 10.04 35.07
CA ILE A 239 38.95 9.32 35.88
C ILE A 239 40.20 10.17 36.11
N ASP A 240 40.74 10.79 35.05
CA ASP A 240 41.88 11.71 35.15
C ASP A 240 41.59 12.88 36.09
N PHE A 241 40.37 13.43 36.04
CA PHE A 241 39.94 14.50 36.93
C PHE A 241 39.91 14.03 38.39
N VAL A 242 39.26 12.90 38.67
CA VAL A 242 39.20 12.32 40.02
C VAL A 242 40.60 12.06 40.57
N GLN A 243 41.50 11.47 39.77
CA GLN A 243 42.88 11.19 40.17
C GLN A 243 43.71 12.45 40.41
N LYS A 244 43.56 13.49 39.57
CA LYS A 244 44.33 14.75 39.69
C LYS A 244 43.89 15.60 40.88
N PHE A 245 42.61 15.59 41.21
CA PHE A 245 42.03 16.46 42.25
C PHE A 245 41.75 15.73 43.57
N ASP A 246 42.08 14.45 43.66
CA ASP A 246 41.82 13.59 44.83
C ASP A 246 40.36 13.71 45.30
N ALA A 247 39.45 13.84 44.34
CA ALA A 247 38.04 14.11 44.58
C ALA A 247 37.32 12.82 45.00
N GLU A 248 36.31 12.93 45.87
CA GLU A 248 35.45 11.79 46.20
C GLU A 248 34.79 11.25 44.93
N ILE A 249 34.92 9.94 44.72
CA ILE A 249 34.28 9.22 43.61
C ILE A 249 32.77 9.24 43.85
N SER A 250 32.11 10.25 43.31
CA SER A 250 30.66 10.45 43.42
C SER A 250 29.90 9.66 42.35
N LEU A 251 30.57 9.27 41.26
CA LEU A 251 30.01 8.49 40.14
C LEU A 251 30.78 7.18 39.96
N SER A 252 30.79 6.30 40.97
CA SER A 252 31.49 5.01 40.91
C SER A 252 31.08 4.14 39.71
N ASN A 253 29.80 4.23 39.29
CA ASN A 253 29.25 3.48 38.16
C ASN A 253 29.79 3.94 36.79
N TYR A 254 30.49 5.08 36.73
CA TYR A 254 31.13 5.56 35.50
C TYR A 254 32.55 5.00 35.35
N ILE A 255 33.09 4.44 36.43
CA ILE A 255 34.40 3.79 36.46
C ILE A 255 34.17 2.32 36.16
N ASP A 256 34.35 1.93 34.90
CA ASP A 256 34.49 0.50 34.58
C ASP A 256 35.75 -0.02 35.28
N GLU A 257 35.60 -0.97 36.20
CA GLU A 257 36.74 -1.71 36.79
C GLU A 257 37.62 -2.37 35.70
N LEU A 258 37.07 -2.52 34.49
CA LEU A 258 37.74 -3.05 33.30
C LEU A 258 38.57 -2.02 32.52
N ARG A 259 38.54 -0.73 32.86
CA ARG A 259 39.51 0.23 32.30
C ARG A 259 40.80 0.19 33.10
N GLN A 260 41.57 -0.82 32.71
CA GLN A 260 42.86 -1.19 33.22
C GLN A 260 43.96 -0.27 32.69
N ASN A 261 45.08 -0.28 33.42
CA ASN A 261 46.32 0.38 33.07
C ASN A 261 46.84 -0.10 31.69
N ASP A 262 46.68 0.74 30.66
CA ASP A 262 47.07 0.46 29.27
C ASP A 262 48.58 0.13 29.13
N GLU A 263 49.42 0.61 30.05
CA GLU A 263 50.84 0.27 30.09
C GLU A 263 51.09 -1.19 30.47
N ARG A 264 50.20 -1.78 31.29
CA ARG A 264 50.36 -3.13 31.83
C ARG A 264 49.68 -4.19 30.97
N TYR A 265 48.57 -3.86 30.32
CA TYR A 265 47.79 -4.80 29.51
C TYR A 265 47.38 -4.22 28.14
N PRO A 266 48.35 -3.96 27.25
CA PRO A 266 48.10 -3.30 25.95
C PRO A 266 47.21 -4.11 24.99
N LEU A 267 47.02 -5.41 25.25
CA LEU A 267 46.21 -6.30 24.44
C LEU A 267 44.80 -6.54 25.00
N LEU A 268 44.45 -5.97 26.16
CA LEU A 268 43.16 -6.23 26.82
C LEU A 268 41.96 -5.71 26.01
N SER A 269 42.15 -4.63 25.25
CA SER A 269 41.14 -4.10 24.31
C SER A 269 40.68 -5.15 23.30
N TYR A 270 41.56 -6.09 22.90
CA TYR A 270 41.22 -7.22 22.02
C TYR A 270 40.46 -8.35 22.72
N PHE A 271 40.49 -8.41 24.05
CA PHE A 271 39.79 -9.41 24.87
C PHE A 271 38.44 -8.93 25.39
N ASN A 272 38.17 -7.61 25.35
CA ASN A 272 36.83 -7.08 25.58
C ASN A 272 35.92 -7.59 24.46
N ALA A 273 34.95 -8.43 24.84
CA ALA A 273 34.17 -9.26 23.92
C ALA A 273 33.66 -8.50 22.68
N ASN A 274 34.03 -8.99 21.50
CA ASN A 274 33.45 -8.54 20.22
C ASN A 274 31.92 -8.70 20.29
N ARG A 275 31.20 -7.58 20.30
CA ARG A 275 29.73 -7.50 20.41
C ARG A 275 28.95 -8.21 19.30
N ILE A 276 29.63 -8.60 18.22
CA ILE A 276 29.07 -9.35 17.07
C ILE A 276 28.31 -10.60 17.52
N LEU A 277 28.72 -11.23 18.63
CA LEU A 277 28.09 -12.44 19.16
C LEU A 277 26.92 -12.19 20.11
N THR A 278 26.76 -10.95 20.60
CA THR A 278 25.76 -10.59 21.62
C THR A 278 24.65 -9.69 21.09
N THR A 279 24.89 -8.95 20.00
CA THR A 279 23.98 -7.92 19.50
C THR A 279 23.42 -8.32 18.13
N ASN A 280 22.14 -8.04 17.86
CA ASN A 280 21.54 -8.28 16.55
C ASN A 280 22.10 -7.25 15.53
N PRO A 281 22.88 -7.68 14.51
CA PRO A 281 23.52 -6.75 13.58
C PRO A 281 22.51 -5.90 12.79
N LEU A 282 21.30 -6.43 12.55
CA LEU A 282 20.25 -5.70 11.84
C LEU A 282 19.74 -4.51 12.64
N GLU A 283 19.49 -4.70 13.94
CA GLU A 283 19.01 -3.62 14.80
C GLU A 283 20.09 -2.56 15.01
N GLU A 284 21.35 -2.99 15.18
CA GLU A 284 22.47 -2.06 15.23
C GLU A 284 22.60 -1.25 13.93
N PHE A 285 22.45 -1.91 12.77
CA PHE A 285 22.47 -1.23 11.48
C PHE A 285 21.29 -0.25 11.31
N ARG A 286 20.08 -0.63 11.72
CA ARG A 286 18.90 0.26 11.71
C ARG A 286 19.15 1.53 12.54
N VAL A 287 19.66 1.36 13.76
CA VAL A 287 20.01 2.49 14.64
C VAL A 287 21.09 3.37 14.00
N LYS A 288 22.16 2.79 13.46
CA LYS A 288 23.22 3.57 12.82
C LYS A 288 22.74 4.31 11.58
N MET A 289 21.88 3.69 10.76
CA MET A 289 21.25 4.35 9.61
C MET A 289 20.40 5.55 10.01
N GLN A 290 19.67 5.49 11.14
CA GLN A 290 18.92 6.62 11.68
C GLN A 290 19.82 7.76 12.19
N THR A 291 21.02 7.41 12.68
CA THR A 291 22.01 8.40 13.12
C THR A 291 22.85 8.99 12.00
N LEU A 292 22.85 8.40 10.80
CA LEU A 292 23.70 8.83 9.69
C LEU A 292 23.27 10.22 9.17
N PRO A 293 24.18 11.20 9.07
CA PRO A 293 23.84 12.50 8.52
C PRO A 293 23.47 12.36 7.05
N PHE A 294 22.33 12.94 6.66
CA PHE A 294 21.82 12.85 5.30
C PHE A 294 21.62 11.41 4.80
N GLY A 295 21.28 10.46 5.67
CA GLY A 295 21.06 9.05 5.29
C GLY A 295 20.10 8.89 4.11
N ASP A 296 19.00 9.64 4.08
CA ASP A 296 18.04 9.65 2.96
C ASP A 296 18.66 10.11 1.61
N LYS A 297 19.78 10.84 1.63
CA LYS A 297 20.49 11.30 0.41
C LYS A 297 21.69 10.42 0.06
N MET A 298 22.44 9.97 1.07
CA MET A 298 23.64 9.14 0.87
C MET A 298 23.27 7.71 0.49
N CYS A 299 22.30 7.13 1.20
CA CYS A 299 21.82 5.77 1.01
C CYS A 299 20.29 5.78 0.81
N PRO A 300 19.79 6.40 -0.28
CA PRO A 300 18.37 6.60 -0.49
C PRO A 300 17.61 5.28 -0.58
N LEU A 301 18.15 4.29 -1.31
CA LEU A 301 17.48 3.02 -1.51
C LEU A 301 17.46 2.19 -0.22
N THR A 302 18.60 2.12 0.46
CA THR A 302 18.72 1.36 1.72
C THR A 302 17.81 1.94 2.80
N THR A 303 17.77 3.26 2.95
CA THR A 303 16.88 3.94 3.92
C THR A 303 15.41 3.70 3.57
N PHE A 304 15.06 3.74 2.28
CA PHE A 304 13.70 3.47 1.81
C PHE A 304 13.25 2.03 2.11
N LEU A 305 14.13 1.04 1.85
CA LEU A 305 13.83 -0.37 2.11
C LEU A 305 13.72 -0.68 3.61
N LEU A 306 14.60 -0.12 4.44
CA LEU A 306 14.59 -0.36 5.89
C LEU A 306 13.34 0.16 6.59
N LYS A 307 12.80 1.31 6.16
CA LYS A 307 11.58 1.92 6.74
C LYS A 307 10.37 0.98 6.70
N ARG A 308 10.29 0.10 5.69
CA ARG A 308 9.17 -0.82 5.47
C ARG A 308 9.65 -2.25 5.18
N LEU A 309 10.79 -2.64 5.77
CA LEU A 309 11.44 -3.92 5.51
C LEU A 309 10.48 -5.09 5.74
N ASP A 310 9.73 -5.04 6.83
CA ASP A 310 8.80 -6.07 7.25
C ASP A 310 7.67 -6.24 6.22
N GLU A 311 7.23 -5.15 5.59
CA GLU A 311 6.23 -5.18 4.51
C GLU A 311 6.82 -5.73 3.21
N TYR A 312 8.00 -5.26 2.79
CA TYR A 312 8.66 -5.68 1.56
C TYR A 312 9.14 -7.14 1.60
N SER A 313 9.43 -7.66 2.79
CA SER A 313 9.82 -9.07 2.98
C SER A 313 8.74 -10.05 2.51
N ASN A 314 7.46 -9.61 2.45
CA ASN A 314 6.32 -10.42 2.02
C ASN A 314 6.26 -10.63 0.49
N ILE A 315 6.99 -9.84 -0.31
CA ILE A 315 6.95 -9.91 -1.79
C ILE A 315 7.33 -11.31 -2.28
N ARG A 316 8.24 -12.00 -1.58
CA ARG A 316 8.67 -13.38 -1.91
C ARG A 316 7.51 -14.38 -2.01
N TYR A 317 6.42 -14.13 -1.26
CA TYR A 317 5.27 -15.03 -1.17
C TYR A 317 4.31 -14.88 -2.34
N LEU A 318 4.51 -13.88 -3.21
CA LEU A 318 3.68 -13.66 -4.40
C LEU A 318 3.78 -14.84 -5.40
N TYR A 319 4.98 -15.43 -5.57
CA TYR A 319 5.17 -16.51 -6.54
C TYR A 319 4.38 -17.78 -6.17
N PRO A 320 4.50 -18.36 -4.96
CA PRO A 320 3.71 -19.52 -4.55
C PRO A 320 2.19 -19.30 -4.68
N ILE A 321 1.72 -18.10 -4.35
CA ILE A 321 0.30 -17.73 -4.49
C ILE A 321 -0.13 -17.76 -5.96
N MET A 322 0.63 -17.10 -6.82
CA MET A 322 0.32 -17.04 -8.25
C MET A 322 0.43 -18.40 -8.94
N GLU A 323 1.39 -19.24 -8.55
CA GLU A 323 1.56 -20.59 -9.12
C GLU A 323 0.36 -21.49 -8.80
N PHE A 324 -0.11 -21.46 -7.54
CA PHE A 324 -1.31 -22.18 -7.13
C PHE A 324 -2.56 -21.66 -7.85
N SER A 325 -2.75 -20.34 -7.93
CA SER A 325 -3.88 -19.75 -8.66
C SER A 325 -3.87 -20.10 -10.16
N LYS A 326 -2.70 -20.10 -10.81
CA LYS A 326 -2.58 -20.51 -12.22
C LYS A 326 -2.98 -21.96 -12.43
N TYR A 327 -2.53 -22.84 -11.54
CA TYR A 327 -2.91 -24.26 -11.60
C TYR A 327 -4.43 -24.42 -11.46
N LEU A 328 -5.06 -23.73 -10.50
CA LEU A 328 -6.51 -23.78 -10.31
C LEU A 328 -7.29 -23.23 -11.51
N ILE A 329 -6.83 -22.12 -12.10
CA ILE A 329 -7.42 -21.58 -13.32
C ILE A 329 -7.32 -22.60 -14.45
N HIS A 330 -6.14 -23.19 -14.68
CA HIS A 330 -5.98 -24.21 -15.73
C HIS A 330 -6.90 -25.42 -15.52
N LYS A 331 -7.05 -25.90 -14.27
CA LYS A 331 -7.84 -27.09 -13.94
C LYS A 331 -9.35 -26.84 -14.04
N TYR A 332 -9.84 -25.73 -13.50
CA TYR A 332 -11.27 -25.51 -13.24
C TYR A 332 -11.94 -24.43 -14.11
N ASN A 333 -11.20 -23.64 -14.91
CA ASN A 333 -11.80 -22.51 -15.64
C ASN A 333 -12.91 -22.99 -16.59
N HIS A 334 -14.09 -22.37 -16.47
CA HIS A 334 -15.35 -22.77 -17.13
C HIS A 334 -15.85 -24.21 -16.86
N ARG A 335 -15.21 -24.96 -15.95
CA ARG A 335 -15.50 -26.39 -15.68
C ARG A 335 -16.20 -26.67 -14.35
N ILE A 336 -16.30 -25.69 -13.46
CA ILE A 336 -16.96 -25.83 -12.16
C ILE A 336 -18.05 -24.78 -11.97
N GLN A 337 -19.18 -25.19 -11.39
CA GLN A 337 -20.27 -24.29 -11.00
C GLN A 337 -19.94 -23.60 -9.67
N ARG A 338 -20.40 -22.35 -9.50
CA ARG A 338 -20.21 -21.55 -8.29
C ARG A 338 -20.68 -22.26 -7.01
N ASN A 339 -21.89 -22.84 -7.04
CA ASN A 339 -22.45 -23.56 -5.88
C ASN A 339 -21.61 -24.78 -5.47
N ASN A 340 -20.97 -25.43 -6.45
CA ASN A 340 -20.10 -26.57 -6.19
C ASN A 340 -18.76 -26.09 -5.60
N ALA A 341 -18.19 -25.00 -6.12
CA ALA A 341 -16.97 -24.41 -5.57
C ALA A 341 -17.16 -23.85 -4.14
N ALA A 342 -18.35 -23.38 -3.80
CA ALA A 342 -18.67 -22.88 -2.45
C ALA A 342 -18.86 -24.00 -1.43
N THR A 343 -19.30 -25.19 -1.86
CA THR A 343 -19.56 -26.34 -0.97
C THR A 343 -18.38 -27.29 -0.87
N MET A 344 -17.55 -27.39 -1.91
CA MET A 344 -16.33 -28.22 -1.88
C MET A 344 -15.21 -27.53 -1.10
N THR A 345 -14.55 -28.30 -0.23
CA THR A 345 -13.34 -27.86 0.46
C THR A 345 -12.10 -28.08 -0.41
N ILE A 346 -10.98 -27.45 -0.05
CA ILE A 346 -9.70 -27.69 -0.73
C ILE A 346 -9.30 -29.17 -0.56
N GLU A 347 -9.49 -29.75 0.62
CA GLU A 347 -9.18 -31.16 0.89
C GLU A 347 -9.98 -32.12 0.00
N ASP A 348 -11.27 -31.85 -0.23
CA ASP A 348 -12.11 -32.68 -1.11
C ASP A 348 -11.57 -32.73 -2.55
N THR A 349 -10.84 -31.71 -2.98
CA THR A 349 -10.18 -31.69 -4.29
C THR A 349 -8.86 -32.46 -4.32
N LEU A 350 -8.20 -32.62 -3.17
CA LEU A 350 -6.92 -33.32 -3.01
C LEU A 350 -7.09 -34.84 -2.83
N GLN A 351 -8.30 -35.32 -2.51
CA GLN A 351 -8.60 -36.74 -2.24
C GLN A 351 -9.04 -37.55 -3.48
N LYS A 352 -9.34 -36.92 -4.61
CA LYS A 352 -9.62 -37.67 -5.85
C LYS A 352 -8.33 -38.39 -6.31
N GLU A 353 -8.42 -39.59 -6.87
CA GLU A 353 -7.22 -40.36 -7.28
C GLU A 353 -6.84 -40.01 -8.74
N ASP A 354 -6.12 -38.90 -8.95
CA ASP A 354 -5.51 -38.55 -10.24
C ASP A 354 -4.01 -38.24 -10.06
N PHE A 355 -3.19 -38.57 -11.07
CA PHE A 355 -1.73 -38.33 -11.07
C PHE A 355 -1.38 -36.84 -10.87
N ASP A 356 -2.28 -35.94 -11.28
CA ASP A 356 -2.17 -34.49 -11.08
C ASP A 356 -2.29 -34.03 -9.61
N ASN A 357 -2.74 -34.89 -8.70
CA ASN A 357 -3.03 -34.51 -7.31
C ASN A 357 -1.79 -34.50 -6.39
N GLN A 358 -0.70 -35.18 -6.75
CA GLN A 358 0.58 -35.03 -6.03
C GLN A 358 1.17 -33.62 -6.23
N ASN A 359 1.17 -33.12 -7.48
CA ASN A 359 1.61 -31.76 -7.78
C ASN A 359 0.69 -30.72 -7.13
N MET A 360 -0.63 -30.95 -7.14
CA MET A 360 -1.58 -30.07 -6.49
C MET A 360 -1.37 -29.97 -4.97
N ARG A 361 -1.02 -31.08 -4.29
CA ARG A 361 -0.68 -31.09 -2.86
C ARG A 361 0.56 -30.25 -2.58
N VAL A 362 1.64 -30.44 -3.34
CA VAL A 362 2.87 -29.66 -3.18
C VAL A 362 2.62 -28.16 -3.37
N LEU A 363 1.87 -27.77 -4.41
CA LEU A 363 1.51 -26.37 -4.66
C LEU A 363 0.60 -25.79 -3.56
N CYS A 364 -0.34 -26.59 -3.06
CA CYS A 364 -1.22 -26.19 -1.96
C CYS A 364 -0.44 -26.00 -0.66
N ASP A 365 0.51 -26.89 -0.34
CA ASP A 365 1.35 -26.78 0.84
C ASP A 365 2.26 -25.55 0.79
N GLN A 366 2.84 -25.26 -0.38
CA GLN A 366 3.62 -24.04 -0.61
C GLN A 366 2.77 -22.78 -0.50
N PHE A 367 1.54 -22.81 -1.03
CA PHE A 367 0.58 -21.72 -0.87
C PHE A 367 0.22 -21.48 0.59
N ILE A 368 -0.10 -22.53 1.36
CA ILE A 368 -0.44 -22.43 2.78
C ILE A 368 0.76 -21.90 3.57
N ASP A 369 1.96 -22.41 3.32
CA ASP A 369 3.18 -21.92 3.99
C ASP A 369 3.41 -20.43 3.72
N ALA A 370 3.25 -20.00 2.47
CA ALA A 370 3.34 -18.59 2.08
C ALA A 370 2.24 -17.74 2.75
N TRP A 371 0.99 -18.20 2.73
CA TRP A 371 -0.17 -17.49 3.27
C TRP A 371 -0.07 -17.24 4.78
N TYR A 372 0.45 -18.21 5.54
CA TYR A 372 0.63 -18.07 6.98
C TYR A 372 1.90 -17.31 7.38
N LYS A 373 2.85 -17.09 6.47
CA LYS A 373 4.05 -16.28 6.71
C LYS A 373 3.87 -14.79 6.39
N ILE A 374 2.77 -14.40 5.75
CA ILE A 374 2.47 -13.00 5.48
C ILE A 374 2.11 -12.27 6.79
N ASN A 375 2.82 -11.18 7.06
CA ASN A 375 2.68 -10.37 8.28
C ASN A 375 1.92 -9.05 8.06
N LEU A 376 1.24 -8.88 6.92
CA LEU A 376 0.49 -7.66 6.59
C LEU A 376 -0.85 -7.59 7.35
N SER A 377 -1.19 -6.42 7.88
CA SER A 377 -2.43 -6.20 8.66
C SER A 377 -3.67 -5.96 7.79
N SER A 378 -3.48 -5.47 6.57
CA SER A 378 -4.54 -5.21 5.60
C SER A 378 -4.01 -5.32 4.17
N PHE A 379 -4.88 -5.69 3.24
CA PHE A 379 -4.58 -5.69 1.81
C PHE A 379 -5.39 -4.58 1.13
N ARG A 380 -4.85 -3.99 0.06
CA ARG A 380 -5.51 -2.95 -0.73
C ARG A 380 -5.86 -3.47 -2.11
N PHE A 381 -7.10 -3.19 -2.53
CA PHE A 381 -7.55 -3.41 -3.90
C PHE A 381 -8.50 -2.28 -4.30
N GLY A 382 -8.07 -1.43 -5.24
CA GLY A 382 -8.76 -0.17 -5.51
C GLY A 382 -8.97 0.64 -4.24
N CYS A 383 -10.23 0.98 -3.93
CA CYS A 383 -10.60 1.78 -2.76
C CYS A 383 -10.96 0.96 -1.50
N GLN A 384 -10.79 -0.37 -1.52
CA GLN A 384 -11.10 -1.24 -0.39
C GLN A 384 -9.82 -1.70 0.31
N ALA A 385 -9.86 -1.72 1.64
CA ALA A 385 -8.76 -2.19 2.50
C ALA A 385 -9.24 -3.30 3.46
N PRO A 386 -9.55 -4.51 2.96
CA PRO A 386 -9.93 -5.62 3.82
C PRO A 386 -8.86 -5.91 4.86
N LYS A 387 -9.29 -6.11 6.12
CA LYS A 387 -8.40 -6.57 7.20
C LYS A 387 -8.03 -8.02 6.94
N PHE A 388 -6.73 -8.32 7.04
CA PHE A 388 -6.26 -9.68 6.90
C PHE A 388 -6.45 -10.41 8.23
N ILE A 389 -7.47 -11.27 8.27
CA ILE A 389 -7.75 -12.13 9.43
C ILE A 389 -7.63 -13.57 8.97
N ARG A 390 -6.84 -14.36 9.69
CA ARG A 390 -6.70 -15.80 9.48
C ARG A 390 -7.76 -16.51 10.32
N PRO A 391 -8.84 -17.03 9.72
CA PRO A 391 -9.95 -17.59 10.50
C PRO A 391 -9.63 -18.96 11.12
N TYR A 392 -8.67 -19.70 10.53
CA TYR A 392 -8.35 -21.08 10.91
C TYR A 392 -6.85 -21.25 11.18
N PRO A 393 -6.45 -22.22 12.02
CA PRO A 393 -5.06 -22.65 12.14
C PRO A 393 -4.58 -23.38 10.87
N ARG A 394 -3.26 -23.40 10.65
CA ARG A 394 -2.61 -23.94 9.43
C ARG A 394 -3.10 -25.34 9.03
N GLU A 395 -3.22 -26.22 10.01
CA GLU A 395 -3.54 -27.65 9.82
C GLU A 395 -5.00 -27.87 9.37
N GLU A 396 -5.90 -26.94 9.71
CA GLU A 396 -7.32 -27.04 9.37
C GLU A 396 -7.70 -26.25 8.11
N PHE A 397 -6.75 -25.51 7.54
CA PHE A 397 -7.01 -24.58 6.44
C PHE A 397 -7.61 -25.31 5.23
N ALA A 398 -7.01 -26.42 4.79
CA ALA A 398 -7.49 -27.19 3.64
C ALA A 398 -8.88 -27.83 3.88
N ASN A 399 -9.15 -28.25 5.12
CA ASN A 399 -10.39 -28.94 5.50
C ASN A 399 -11.59 -28.01 5.66
N LYS A 400 -11.36 -26.74 6.05
CA LYS A 400 -12.43 -25.78 6.36
C LYS A 400 -12.61 -24.68 5.33
N THR A 401 -11.63 -24.48 4.45
CA THR A 401 -11.68 -23.41 3.45
C THR A 401 -12.34 -23.93 2.17
N SER A 402 -13.38 -23.23 1.72
CA SER A 402 -14.05 -23.51 0.46
C SER A 402 -13.12 -23.23 -0.74
N LEU A 403 -13.25 -24.02 -1.80
CA LEU A 403 -12.48 -23.81 -3.03
C LEU A 403 -12.75 -22.43 -3.65
N ALA A 404 -13.97 -21.91 -3.52
CA ALA A 404 -14.35 -20.58 -3.98
C ALA A 404 -13.48 -19.45 -3.41
N CYS A 405 -12.88 -19.60 -2.22
CA CYS A 405 -12.00 -18.60 -1.62
C CYS A 405 -10.65 -18.46 -2.34
N VAL A 406 -10.22 -19.47 -3.09
CA VAL A 406 -8.92 -19.50 -3.78
C VAL A 406 -9.05 -19.33 -5.30
N LEU A 407 -10.28 -19.36 -5.83
CA LEU A 407 -10.58 -19.10 -7.22
C LEU A 407 -10.78 -17.58 -7.45
N LEU A 408 -9.83 -16.94 -8.12
CA LEU A 408 -9.80 -15.48 -8.33
C LEU A 408 -11.00 -14.99 -9.14
N ASN A 409 -12.04 -14.45 -8.50
CA ASN A 409 -13.22 -13.94 -9.20
C ASN A 409 -13.79 -12.68 -8.53
N LYS A 410 -13.91 -11.56 -9.26
CA LYS A 410 -14.48 -10.28 -8.76
C LYS A 410 -16.01 -10.26 -8.60
N SER A 411 -16.73 -11.28 -9.04
CA SER A 411 -18.19 -11.31 -9.00
C SER A 411 -18.72 -11.40 -7.56
N LYS A 412 -20.04 -11.19 -7.40
CA LYS A 412 -20.86 -10.98 -6.18
C LYS A 412 -20.53 -11.71 -4.85
N ASP A 413 -19.67 -12.71 -4.83
CA ASP A 413 -19.26 -13.38 -3.60
C ASP A 413 -17.89 -12.82 -3.17
N ASP A 414 -17.85 -12.09 -2.05
CA ASP A 414 -16.64 -11.53 -1.45
C ASP A 414 -15.59 -12.61 -1.03
N SER A 415 -15.86 -13.89 -1.32
CA SER A 415 -15.08 -15.06 -0.87
C SER A 415 -13.65 -15.08 -1.40
N SER A 416 -13.41 -14.67 -2.65
CA SER A 416 -12.07 -14.64 -3.28
C SER A 416 -11.40 -13.27 -3.26
N PHE A 417 -12.13 -12.24 -2.81
CA PHE A 417 -11.69 -10.85 -2.84
C PHE A 417 -10.40 -10.63 -2.04
N LEU A 418 -10.27 -11.28 -0.88
CA LEU A 418 -9.09 -11.19 -0.03
C LEU A 418 -7.81 -11.64 -0.74
N LEU A 419 -7.90 -12.71 -1.55
CA LEU A 419 -6.76 -13.23 -2.30
C LEU A 419 -6.37 -12.30 -3.46
N ILE A 420 -7.36 -11.75 -4.16
CA ILE A 420 -7.13 -10.75 -5.21
C ILE A 420 -6.44 -9.51 -4.62
N ALA A 421 -6.93 -9.02 -3.48
CA ALA A 421 -6.33 -7.88 -2.78
C ALA A 421 -4.90 -8.19 -2.31
N CYS A 422 -4.64 -9.41 -1.84
CA CYS A 422 -3.30 -9.85 -1.46
C CYS A 422 -2.33 -9.79 -2.66
N ILE A 423 -2.68 -10.41 -3.79
CA ILE A 423 -1.86 -10.42 -5.01
C ILE A 423 -1.58 -8.99 -5.48
N HIS A 424 -2.60 -8.14 -5.51
CA HIS A 424 -2.47 -6.74 -5.92
C HIS A 424 -1.51 -5.96 -4.99
N THR A 425 -1.70 -6.07 -3.68
CA THR A 425 -0.87 -5.38 -2.69
C THR A 425 0.59 -5.79 -2.81
N LEU A 426 0.88 -7.09 -2.92
CA LEU A 426 2.25 -7.59 -3.05
C LEU A 426 2.91 -7.13 -4.36
N ALA A 427 2.15 -7.10 -5.46
CA ALA A 427 2.64 -6.57 -6.74
C ALA A 427 2.92 -5.06 -6.67
N GLU A 428 2.05 -4.30 -6.02
CA GLU A 428 2.23 -2.86 -5.80
C GLU A 428 3.46 -2.55 -4.93
N LEU A 429 3.70 -3.33 -3.87
CA LEU A 429 4.88 -3.17 -3.01
C LEU A 429 6.18 -3.30 -3.81
N GLN A 430 6.28 -4.29 -4.70
CA GLN A 430 7.44 -4.40 -5.59
C GLN A 430 7.53 -3.24 -6.58
N ASN A 431 6.41 -2.87 -7.20
CA ASN A 431 6.37 -1.75 -8.13
C ASN A 431 6.80 -0.43 -7.48
N GLU A 432 6.47 -0.25 -6.20
CA GLU A 432 6.88 0.91 -5.42
C GLU A 432 8.41 1.01 -5.31
N ILE A 433 9.08 -0.09 -4.97
CA ILE A 433 10.55 -0.15 -4.86
C ILE A 433 11.21 0.19 -6.19
N VAL A 434 10.78 -0.48 -7.28
CA VAL A 434 11.36 -0.28 -8.61
C VAL A 434 11.11 1.16 -9.10
N THR A 435 9.94 1.71 -8.82
CA THR A 435 9.59 3.10 -9.17
C THR A 435 10.42 4.10 -8.39
N TYR A 436 10.63 3.87 -7.08
CA TYR A 436 11.47 4.71 -6.23
C TYR A 436 12.93 4.69 -6.73
N PHE A 437 13.50 3.51 -6.95
CA PHE A 437 14.86 3.34 -7.45
C PHE A 437 15.10 4.10 -8.77
N ARG A 438 14.19 3.98 -9.73
CA ARG A 438 14.35 4.66 -11.03
C ARG A 438 14.25 6.17 -10.94
N LYS A 439 13.29 6.67 -10.17
CA LYS A 439 13.01 8.11 -10.11
C LYS A 439 13.99 8.86 -9.23
N VAL A 440 14.37 8.27 -8.10
CA VAL A 440 15.19 8.95 -7.08
C VAL A 440 16.67 8.62 -7.24
N VAL A 441 17.00 7.37 -7.62
CA VAL A 441 18.40 6.93 -7.68
C VAL A 441 18.98 7.05 -9.09
N ILE A 442 18.23 6.63 -10.12
CA ILE A 442 18.71 6.66 -11.52
C ILE A 442 18.31 7.96 -12.25
N ASN A 443 17.25 8.65 -11.82
CA ASN A 443 16.61 9.77 -12.53
C ASN A 443 16.09 9.41 -13.94
N GLU A 444 15.70 8.15 -14.16
CA GLU A 444 15.12 7.68 -15.41
C GLU A 444 13.58 7.77 -15.39
N THR A 445 13.02 8.36 -16.45
CA THR A 445 11.57 8.53 -16.64
C THR A 445 10.94 7.51 -17.57
N THR A 446 11.74 6.65 -18.22
CA THR A 446 11.25 5.69 -19.20
C THR A 446 10.54 4.49 -18.53
N PRO A 447 9.34 4.12 -18.98
CA PRO A 447 8.60 2.99 -18.41
C PRO A 447 9.34 1.69 -18.71
N ASN A 448 9.49 0.86 -17.68
CA ASN A 448 10.03 -0.49 -17.84
C ASN A 448 9.07 -1.35 -18.68
N THR A 449 9.59 -2.39 -19.32
CA THR A 449 8.78 -3.53 -19.75
C THR A 449 8.04 -4.10 -18.55
N ARG A 450 6.71 -4.03 -18.57
CA ARG A 450 5.85 -4.63 -17.56
C ARG A 450 5.79 -6.13 -17.80
N VAL A 451 6.01 -6.91 -16.75
CA VAL A 451 5.81 -8.35 -16.78
C VAL A 451 4.41 -8.65 -16.28
N PHE A 452 3.64 -9.41 -17.07
CA PHE A 452 2.33 -9.89 -16.64
C PHE A 452 2.47 -10.81 -15.41
N LEU A 453 1.54 -10.72 -14.46
CA LEU A 453 1.54 -11.57 -13.27
C LEU A 453 1.53 -13.08 -13.62
N ASN A 454 1.00 -13.42 -14.80
CA ASN A 454 1.00 -14.78 -15.34
C ASN A 454 2.39 -15.32 -15.67
N ALA A 455 3.39 -14.46 -15.88
CA ALA A 455 4.75 -14.84 -16.26
C ALA A 455 5.78 -14.63 -15.13
N ILE A 456 5.34 -14.38 -13.89
CA ILE A 456 6.26 -14.23 -12.74
C ILE A 456 7.06 -15.51 -12.54
N ARG A 457 8.37 -15.32 -12.34
CA ARG A 457 9.34 -16.33 -11.88
C ARG A 457 9.94 -15.87 -10.56
N PRO A 458 10.53 -16.77 -9.75
CA PRO A 458 11.18 -16.40 -8.49
C PRO A 458 12.29 -15.36 -8.65
N GLU A 459 12.97 -15.36 -9.81
CA GLU A 459 14.02 -14.40 -10.17
C GLU A 459 13.51 -12.97 -10.37
N HIS A 460 12.23 -12.82 -10.72
CA HIS A 460 11.63 -11.50 -10.94
C HIS A 460 11.21 -10.82 -9.64
N LEU A 461 11.23 -11.55 -8.50
CA LEU A 461 10.76 -11.06 -7.21
C LEU A 461 11.91 -10.60 -6.34
N LEU A 462 11.62 -9.61 -5.50
CA LEU A 462 12.53 -9.21 -4.43
C LEU A 462 12.69 -10.37 -3.42
N GLN A 463 13.88 -10.97 -3.38
CA GLN A 463 14.30 -11.91 -2.35
C GLN A 463 15.14 -11.14 -1.33
N LEU A 464 14.48 -10.57 -0.34
CA LEU A 464 15.15 -9.80 0.69
C LEU A 464 14.48 -10.05 2.04
N GLY A 465 15.09 -10.94 2.83
CA GLY A 465 14.65 -11.29 4.18
C GLY A 465 15.58 -10.77 5.25
N GLU A 466 15.10 -10.74 6.49
CA GLU A 466 15.94 -10.38 7.63
C GLU A 466 17.20 -11.26 7.71
N SER A 467 17.06 -12.57 7.52
CA SER A 467 18.20 -13.50 7.54
C SER A 467 19.17 -13.28 6.38
N GLU A 468 18.68 -12.96 5.18
CA GLU A 468 19.52 -12.66 4.01
C GLU A 468 20.25 -11.32 4.20
N LEU A 469 19.56 -10.31 4.72
CA LEU A 469 20.15 -9.00 4.99
C LEU A 469 21.17 -9.08 6.13
N ILE A 470 20.87 -9.80 7.22
CA ILE A 470 21.84 -10.08 8.29
C ILE A 470 23.05 -10.82 7.73
N ASN A 471 22.85 -11.87 6.93
CA ASN A 471 23.96 -12.61 6.34
C ASN A 471 24.83 -11.75 5.44
N LYS A 472 24.24 -10.81 4.68
CA LYS A 472 24.98 -9.85 3.85
C LYS A 472 25.74 -8.83 4.69
N LEU A 473 25.05 -8.20 5.65
CA LEU A 473 25.65 -7.25 6.58
C LEU A 473 26.83 -7.87 7.33
N VAL A 474 26.70 -9.14 7.75
CA VAL A 474 27.72 -9.84 8.54
C VAL A 474 28.90 -10.32 7.71
N LYS A 475 28.71 -10.70 6.45
CA LYS A 475 29.78 -11.25 5.62
C LYS A 475 30.57 -10.18 4.89
N ASP A 476 29.88 -9.18 4.38
CA ASP A 476 30.43 -8.35 3.30
C ASP A 476 30.49 -6.86 3.66
N SER A 477 29.82 -6.40 4.73
CA SER A 477 29.50 -4.96 4.88
C SER A 477 29.94 -4.26 6.16
N PHE A 478 30.66 -4.93 7.07
CA PHE A 478 31.22 -4.26 8.25
C PHE A 478 32.70 -4.55 8.46
N VAL A 479 33.40 -3.54 8.97
CA VAL A 479 34.79 -3.61 9.41
C VAL A 479 34.85 -3.30 10.90
N ILE A 480 35.59 -4.12 11.64
CA ILE A 480 35.91 -3.82 13.03
C ILE A 480 37.16 -2.95 13.04
N ASN A 481 37.04 -1.72 13.53
CA ASN A 481 38.21 -0.89 13.79
C ASN A 481 38.61 -1.03 15.25
N TYR A 482 39.84 -1.49 15.49
CA TYR A 482 40.37 -1.67 16.85
C TYR A 482 40.89 -0.36 17.46
N GLU A 483 41.19 0.65 16.63
CA GLU A 483 41.63 1.98 17.08
C GLU A 483 40.42 2.88 17.40
N TYR A 484 39.38 2.85 16.55
CA TYR A 484 38.17 3.65 16.71
C TYR A 484 37.06 2.83 17.39
N GLY A 485 36.54 3.31 18.54
CA GLY A 485 35.52 2.56 19.31
C GLY A 485 36.05 1.36 20.09
N GLN A 486 37.38 1.22 20.22
CA GLN A 486 38.06 0.17 20.99
C GLN A 486 37.63 -1.26 20.62
N GLY A 487 37.31 -1.52 19.34
CA GLY A 487 36.86 -2.84 18.85
C GLY A 487 35.41 -3.21 19.22
N ARG A 488 34.67 -2.32 19.88
CA ARG A 488 33.25 -2.54 20.24
C ARG A 488 32.26 -2.02 19.22
N ASP A 489 32.71 -1.15 18.32
CA ASP A 489 31.87 -0.45 17.35
C ASP A 489 32.03 -1.05 15.94
N LEU A 490 30.91 -1.40 15.29
CA LEU A 490 30.92 -1.91 13.91
C LEU A 490 30.88 -0.76 12.91
N ILE A 491 31.91 -0.62 12.08
CA ILE A 491 31.90 0.38 11.02
C ILE A 491 31.29 -0.25 9.77
N TYR A 492 30.16 0.28 9.31
CA TYR A 492 29.49 -0.22 8.11
C TYR A 492 30.00 0.54 6.87
N ASP A 493 30.27 -0.21 5.79
CA ASP A 493 30.50 0.40 4.48
C ASP A 493 29.15 0.68 3.80
N TYR A 494 28.65 1.89 4.02
CA TYR A 494 27.37 2.33 3.49
C TYR A 494 27.34 2.38 1.96
N GLU A 495 28.48 2.65 1.30
CA GLU A 495 28.54 2.74 -0.17
C GLU A 495 28.45 1.34 -0.78
N GLU A 496 29.13 0.36 -0.19
CA GLU A 496 29.05 -1.04 -0.60
C GLU A 496 27.64 -1.60 -0.41
N ILE A 497 27.03 -1.40 0.77
CA ILE A 497 25.66 -1.83 1.06
C ILE A 497 24.68 -1.23 0.05
N GLU A 498 24.75 0.09 -0.17
CA GLU A 498 23.88 0.77 -1.12
C GLU A 498 24.09 0.24 -2.54
N THR A 499 25.33 -0.01 -2.96
CA THR A 499 25.64 -0.57 -4.28
C THR A 499 25.06 -1.97 -4.45
N GLU A 500 25.16 -2.83 -3.44
CA GLU A 500 24.53 -4.15 -3.47
C GLU A 500 23.01 -4.09 -3.55
N MET A 501 22.38 -3.21 -2.76
CA MET A 501 20.93 -3.01 -2.79
C MET A 501 20.50 -2.51 -4.17
N ARG A 502 21.27 -1.61 -4.79
CA ARG A 502 21.03 -1.13 -6.15
C ARG A 502 21.14 -2.26 -7.16
N ASN A 503 22.16 -3.11 -7.07
CA ASN A 503 22.31 -4.26 -7.96
C ASN A 503 21.10 -5.21 -7.85
N LEU A 504 20.66 -5.49 -6.63
CA LEU A 504 19.52 -6.37 -6.37
C LEU A 504 18.19 -5.80 -6.91
N VAL A 505 17.98 -4.49 -6.75
CA VAL A 505 16.77 -3.82 -7.26
C VAL A 505 16.84 -3.57 -8.77
N SER A 506 18.04 -3.41 -9.33
CA SER A 506 18.23 -3.18 -10.77
C SER A 506 17.72 -4.32 -11.65
N SER A 507 17.80 -5.56 -11.15
CA SER A 507 17.29 -6.75 -11.84
C SER A 507 15.77 -6.92 -11.76
N LEU A 508 15.07 -6.12 -10.94
CA LEU A 508 13.64 -6.29 -10.73
C LEU A 508 12.80 -5.69 -11.87
N CYS A 509 11.70 -6.38 -12.16
CA CYS A 509 10.72 -5.97 -13.16
C CYS A 509 9.53 -5.25 -12.51
N LEU A 510 8.85 -4.41 -13.29
CA LEU A 510 7.53 -3.89 -12.92
C LEU A 510 6.46 -4.93 -13.27
N PHE A 511 5.52 -5.13 -12.37
CA PHE A 511 4.36 -6.00 -12.58
C PHE A 511 3.14 -5.23 -13.06
N ASP A 512 2.37 -5.86 -13.93
CA ASP A 512 1.06 -5.38 -14.34
C ASP A 512 -0.03 -5.80 -13.34
N ALA A 513 -0.21 -5.00 -12.29
CA ALA A 513 -1.16 -5.29 -11.20
C ALA A 513 -2.64 -5.16 -11.61
N ASP A 514 -2.92 -4.44 -12.71
CA ASP A 514 -4.28 -4.19 -13.19
C ASP A 514 -4.88 -5.42 -13.89
N ASN A 515 -4.02 -6.24 -14.53
CA ASN A 515 -4.39 -7.39 -15.35
C ASN A 515 -4.15 -8.72 -14.63
N ILE A 516 -4.74 -8.88 -13.45
CA ILE A 516 -4.74 -10.17 -12.72
C ILE A 516 -5.60 -11.19 -13.49
N PRO A 517 -5.12 -12.44 -13.71
CA PRO A 517 -5.91 -13.47 -14.36
C PRO A 517 -7.15 -13.81 -13.54
N MET A 518 -8.34 -13.59 -14.11
CA MET A 518 -9.60 -13.91 -13.45
C MET A 518 -10.10 -15.30 -13.87
N PHE A 519 -10.72 -15.97 -12.92
CA PHE A 519 -11.40 -17.25 -13.05
C PHE A 519 -12.86 -17.04 -13.46
N ASN A 520 -13.36 -17.89 -14.38
CA ASN A 520 -14.76 -17.90 -14.78
C ASN A 520 -15.45 -19.21 -14.38
N TYR A 521 -16.61 -19.09 -13.72
CA TYR A 521 -17.45 -20.24 -13.40
C TYR A 521 -18.19 -20.77 -14.63
N GLN A 522 -18.57 -22.04 -14.58
CA GLN A 522 -19.41 -22.67 -15.59
C GLN A 522 -20.78 -21.96 -15.66
N PHE A 523 -21.25 -21.68 -16.89
CA PHE A 523 -22.50 -20.98 -17.19
C PHE A 523 -22.58 -19.49 -16.74
N GLU A 524 -21.47 -18.91 -16.27
CA GLU A 524 -21.40 -17.48 -15.92
C GLU A 524 -20.64 -16.70 -16.99
N LEU A 525 -21.25 -16.65 -18.17
CA LEU A 525 -20.72 -15.97 -19.36
C LEU A 525 -20.88 -14.44 -19.28
N TYR A 526 -21.66 -13.95 -18.30
CA TYR A 526 -22.01 -12.54 -18.07
C TYR A 526 -21.56 -12.05 -16.69
N ASN A 527 -20.25 -11.97 -16.47
CA ASN A 527 -19.71 -11.31 -15.28
C ASN A 527 -18.71 -10.22 -15.67
N GLU A 528 -18.49 -9.29 -14.74
CA GLU A 528 -17.61 -8.12 -14.87
C GLU A 528 -16.16 -8.46 -15.30
N ASN A 529 -15.76 -9.74 -15.23
CA ASN A 529 -14.41 -10.20 -15.53
C ASN A 529 -14.11 -10.34 -17.03
N ILE A 530 -15.08 -10.68 -17.88
CA ILE A 530 -15.04 -10.67 -19.36
C ILE A 530 -16.49 -10.92 -19.80
N SER A 531 -17.09 -9.99 -20.53
CA SER A 531 -18.30 -10.29 -21.31
C SER A 531 -17.82 -10.82 -22.66
N LEU A 532 -18.07 -12.10 -22.97
CA LEU A 532 -17.76 -12.68 -24.30
C LEU A 532 -18.37 -11.79 -25.40
N ILE A 533 -19.56 -11.23 -25.13
CA ILE A 533 -20.22 -10.23 -25.97
C ILE A 533 -19.36 -8.97 -26.16
N THR A 534 -18.69 -8.47 -25.14
CA THR A 534 -17.81 -7.28 -25.22
C THR A 534 -16.56 -7.59 -26.03
N ASN A 535 -16.00 -8.80 -25.88
CA ASN A 535 -14.87 -9.25 -26.70
C ASN A 535 -15.28 -9.41 -28.17
N ILE A 536 -16.44 -10.01 -28.43
CA ILE A 536 -17.00 -10.13 -29.79
C ILE A 536 -17.32 -8.74 -30.35
N ARG A 537 -17.93 -7.82 -29.58
CA ARG A 537 -18.21 -6.43 -30.01
C ARG A 537 -16.95 -5.63 -30.32
N ARG A 538 -15.81 -5.94 -29.69
CA ARG A 538 -14.52 -5.31 -29.98
C ARG A 538 -13.89 -5.84 -31.28
N ARG A 539 -14.19 -7.08 -31.66
CA ARG A 539 -13.59 -7.76 -32.82
C ARG A 539 -14.48 -7.70 -34.07
N ILE A 540 -15.78 -7.95 -33.93
CA ILE A 540 -16.76 -7.98 -35.01
C ILE A 540 -17.77 -6.84 -34.78
N PRO A 541 -18.00 -5.95 -35.76
CA PRO A 541 -18.97 -4.87 -35.65
C PRO A 541 -20.39 -5.44 -35.57
N GLN A 542 -21.01 -5.34 -34.39
CA GLN A 542 -22.34 -5.90 -34.18
C GLN A 542 -23.43 -4.90 -34.57
N THR A 543 -24.42 -5.38 -35.31
CA THR A 543 -25.60 -4.59 -35.73
C THR A 543 -26.88 -5.31 -35.35
N LEU A 544 -27.91 -4.53 -35.04
CA LEU A 544 -29.23 -5.06 -34.68
C LEU A 544 -29.87 -5.77 -35.88
N LEU A 545 -30.55 -6.89 -35.62
CA LEU A 545 -31.39 -7.55 -36.62
C LEU A 545 -32.49 -6.59 -37.11
N SER A 546 -32.81 -6.66 -38.41
CA SER A 546 -33.92 -5.90 -38.98
C SER A 546 -35.24 -6.26 -38.27
N LEU A 547 -36.18 -5.32 -38.19
CA LEU A 547 -37.49 -5.58 -37.56
C LEU A 547 -38.25 -6.73 -38.25
N VAL A 548 -38.04 -6.90 -39.55
CA VAL A 548 -38.65 -7.97 -40.36
C VAL A 548 -38.05 -9.33 -39.99
N ASP A 549 -36.73 -9.42 -39.85
CA ASP A 549 -36.07 -10.68 -39.51
C ASP A 549 -36.28 -11.04 -38.04
N ARG A 550 -36.26 -10.05 -37.14
CA ARG A 550 -36.62 -10.23 -35.73
C ARG A 550 -38.04 -10.81 -35.58
N ALA A 551 -39.01 -10.34 -36.36
CA ALA A 551 -40.37 -10.88 -36.35
C ALA A 551 -40.43 -12.33 -36.87
N LYS A 552 -39.66 -12.65 -37.93
CA LYS A 552 -39.54 -14.04 -38.45
C LYS A 552 -38.95 -14.96 -37.39
N PHE A 553 -37.82 -14.61 -36.79
CA PHE A 553 -37.17 -15.40 -35.74
C PHE A 553 -38.08 -15.57 -34.52
N LYS A 554 -38.72 -14.50 -34.04
CA LYS A 554 -39.65 -14.58 -32.91
C LYS A 554 -40.82 -15.51 -33.21
N SER A 555 -41.39 -15.46 -34.42
CA SER A 555 -42.49 -16.35 -34.82
C SER A 555 -42.09 -17.83 -34.88
N LEU A 556 -40.84 -18.13 -35.22
CA LEU A 556 -40.29 -19.49 -35.24
C LEU A 556 -39.98 -19.98 -33.83
N LEU A 557 -39.27 -19.17 -33.04
CA LEU A 557 -38.86 -19.49 -31.67
C LEU A 557 -40.07 -19.74 -30.75
N VAL A 558 -41.16 -18.98 -30.92
CA VAL A 558 -42.40 -19.18 -30.14
C VAL A 558 -43.09 -20.51 -30.44
N ARG A 559 -42.83 -21.10 -31.62
CA ARG A 559 -43.39 -22.40 -32.02
C ARG A 559 -42.48 -23.58 -31.69
N MET A 560 -41.27 -23.34 -31.17
CA MET A 560 -40.31 -24.37 -30.81
C MET A 560 -40.60 -24.94 -29.42
N ASP A 561 -40.18 -26.18 -29.18
CA ASP A 561 -40.26 -26.78 -27.85
C ASP A 561 -39.19 -26.19 -26.90
N HIS A 562 -39.37 -26.40 -25.59
CA HIS A 562 -38.45 -25.88 -24.58
C HIS A 562 -37.03 -26.42 -24.73
N TYR A 563 -36.90 -27.70 -25.13
CA TYR A 563 -35.61 -28.36 -25.26
C TYR A 563 -34.79 -27.76 -26.42
N ASN A 564 -35.42 -27.48 -27.55
CA ASN A 564 -34.76 -26.87 -28.70
C ASN A 564 -34.39 -25.40 -28.43
N ILE A 565 -35.19 -24.65 -27.67
CA ILE A 565 -34.83 -23.26 -27.29
C ILE A 565 -33.57 -23.25 -26.40
N VAL A 566 -33.49 -24.12 -25.40
CA VAL A 566 -32.31 -24.25 -24.53
C VAL A 566 -31.10 -24.77 -25.31
N HIS A 567 -31.31 -25.70 -26.24
CA HIS A 567 -30.27 -26.17 -27.13
C HIS A 567 -29.74 -25.05 -28.05
N CYS A 568 -30.61 -24.17 -28.54
CA CYS A 568 -30.19 -23.01 -29.34
C CYS A 568 -29.29 -22.04 -28.54
N LEU A 569 -29.61 -21.80 -27.27
CA LEU A 569 -28.76 -20.99 -26.38
C LEU A 569 -27.40 -21.65 -26.14
N GLY A 570 -27.39 -22.94 -25.78
CA GLY A 570 -26.14 -23.69 -25.58
C GLY A 570 -25.28 -23.80 -26.84
N PHE A 571 -25.91 -23.86 -28.02
CA PHE A 571 -25.20 -23.81 -29.30
C PHE A 571 -24.53 -22.44 -29.52
N LEU A 572 -25.25 -21.34 -29.30
CA LEU A 572 -24.68 -20.00 -29.44
C LEU A 572 -23.56 -19.72 -28.43
N ASP A 573 -23.65 -20.27 -27.22
CA ASP A 573 -22.58 -20.18 -26.22
C ASP A 573 -21.28 -20.86 -26.70
N ASN A 574 -21.40 -22.00 -27.38
CA ASN A 574 -20.25 -22.65 -28.03
C ASN A 574 -19.72 -21.76 -29.16
N VAL A 575 -20.58 -21.20 -30.01
CA VAL A 575 -20.17 -20.29 -31.10
C VAL A 575 -19.43 -19.07 -30.54
N PHE A 576 -19.91 -18.45 -29.46
CA PHE A 576 -19.24 -17.33 -28.81
C PHE A 576 -17.87 -17.69 -28.25
N THR A 577 -17.70 -18.91 -27.73
CA THR A 577 -16.42 -19.38 -27.22
C THR A 577 -15.38 -19.50 -28.34
N TYR A 578 -15.76 -20.03 -29.50
CA TYR A 578 -14.85 -20.14 -30.65
C TYR A 578 -14.57 -18.79 -31.33
N LEU A 579 -15.58 -17.92 -31.45
CA LEU A 579 -15.40 -16.56 -31.97
C LEU A 579 -14.42 -15.72 -31.12
N CYS A 580 -14.27 -16.05 -29.83
CA CYS A 580 -13.28 -15.40 -28.97
C CYS A 580 -11.84 -15.90 -29.19
N ASN A 581 -11.66 -17.06 -29.83
CA ASN A 581 -10.35 -17.71 -29.99
C ASN A 581 -9.77 -17.60 -31.41
N ILE A 582 -10.55 -17.12 -32.38
CA ILE A 582 -10.13 -16.95 -33.78
C ILE A 582 -9.77 -15.48 -34.04
N ASP A 583 -8.68 -15.22 -34.75
CA ASP A 583 -8.11 -13.88 -34.99
C ASP A 583 -8.41 -13.32 -36.40
N ASP A 584 -9.30 -13.97 -37.16
CA ASP A 584 -9.68 -13.59 -38.52
C ASP A 584 -10.86 -12.59 -38.56
N ASP A 585 -10.96 -11.78 -39.62
CA ASP A 585 -12.12 -10.90 -39.86
C ASP A 585 -13.28 -11.70 -40.45
N LEU A 586 -14.17 -12.16 -39.55
CA LEU A 586 -15.29 -13.05 -39.87
C LEU A 586 -16.61 -12.30 -40.08
N SER A 587 -16.55 -10.97 -40.25
CA SER A 587 -17.75 -10.10 -40.23
C SER A 587 -18.77 -10.45 -41.32
N GLU A 588 -18.34 -10.81 -42.52
CA GLU A 588 -19.23 -11.15 -43.65
C GLU A 588 -19.62 -12.64 -43.68
N MET A 589 -19.13 -13.43 -42.73
CA MET A 589 -19.41 -14.86 -42.68
C MET A 589 -20.79 -15.11 -42.03
N ASN A 590 -21.50 -16.12 -42.54
CA ASN A 590 -22.72 -16.62 -41.91
C ASN A 590 -22.39 -17.66 -40.83
N ILE A 591 -23.35 -17.93 -39.94
CA ILE A 591 -23.18 -18.92 -38.86
C ILE A 591 -22.90 -20.32 -39.43
N GLU A 592 -23.51 -20.67 -40.56
CA GLU A 592 -23.33 -21.98 -41.20
C GLU A 592 -21.90 -22.19 -41.68
N ASN A 593 -21.36 -21.29 -42.51
CA ASN A 593 -19.98 -21.41 -43.01
C ASN A 593 -18.99 -21.34 -41.84
N PHE A 594 -19.25 -20.53 -40.81
CA PHE A 594 -18.37 -20.45 -39.64
C PHE A 594 -18.25 -21.79 -38.91
N VAL A 595 -19.37 -22.48 -38.72
CA VAL A 595 -19.40 -23.79 -38.05
C VAL A 595 -18.73 -24.86 -38.92
N GLU A 596 -18.94 -24.82 -40.23
CA GLU A 596 -18.34 -25.76 -41.19
C GLU A 596 -16.81 -25.58 -41.31
N GLU A 597 -16.31 -24.35 -41.31
CA GLU A 597 -14.89 -24.06 -41.49
C GLU A 597 -14.08 -24.16 -40.18
N HIS A 598 -14.65 -23.78 -39.03
CA HIS A 598 -13.88 -23.62 -37.80
C HIS A 598 -14.23 -24.58 -36.64
N MET A 599 -15.41 -25.20 -36.63
CA MET A 599 -15.83 -26.05 -35.50
C MET A 599 -15.67 -27.55 -35.78
N ASN A 600 -15.63 -28.00 -37.05
CA ASN A 600 -15.39 -29.40 -37.46
C ASN A 600 -16.24 -30.47 -36.74
N THR A 601 -17.39 -30.11 -36.16
CA THR A 601 -18.29 -31.04 -35.47
C THR A 601 -19.68 -31.03 -36.08
N SER A 602 -19.95 -32.06 -36.88
CA SER A 602 -21.29 -32.42 -37.37
C SER A 602 -22.30 -32.76 -36.25
N ALA A 603 -21.84 -32.90 -35.00
CA ALA A 603 -22.65 -33.29 -33.84
C ALA A 603 -23.31 -32.11 -33.09
N CYS A 604 -22.84 -30.87 -33.26
CA CYS A 604 -23.40 -29.70 -32.54
C CYS A 604 -24.62 -29.08 -33.25
N LEU A 605 -24.79 -29.37 -34.54
CA LEU A 605 -25.99 -29.05 -35.30
C LEU A 605 -26.97 -30.20 -35.07
N ASN A 606 -28.05 -29.99 -34.30
CA ASN A 606 -29.26 -30.76 -34.58
C ASN A 606 -29.57 -30.46 -36.05
N GLU A 607 -29.42 -31.46 -36.92
CA GLU A 607 -29.24 -31.30 -38.37
C GLU A 607 -30.35 -30.52 -39.09
N ASP A 608 -31.45 -30.20 -38.41
CA ASP A 608 -32.63 -29.56 -38.98
C ASP A 608 -32.85 -28.09 -38.65
N ILE A 609 -32.32 -27.52 -37.56
CA ILE A 609 -32.76 -26.17 -37.10
C ILE A 609 -31.80 -25.07 -37.57
N PHE A 610 -30.50 -25.24 -37.31
CA PHE A 610 -29.48 -24.24 -37.65
C PHE A 610 -29.00 -24.31 -39.11
N ARG A 611 -29.28 -25.41 -39.82
CA ARG A 611 -29.07 -25.57 -41.28
C ARG A 611 -30.24 -25.03 -42.12
N ARG A 612 -31.37 -24.67 -41.50
CA ARG A 612 -32.55 -24.15 -42.22
C ARG A 612 -32.61 -22.62 -42.14
N PRO A 613 -33.01 -21.95 -43.23
CA PRO A 613 -33.37 -20.53 -43.16
C PRO A 613 -34.50 -20.35 -42.14
N PRO A 614 -34.43 -19.34 -41.26
CA PRO A 614 -33.57 -18.17 -41.35
C PRO A 614 -32.26 -18.25 -40.54
N PHE A 615 -31.99 -19.30 -39.75
CA PHE A 615 -30.81 -19.39 -38.87
C PHE A 615 -29.48 -19.58 -39.62
N SER A 616 -29.47 -20.35 -40.71
CA SER A 616 -28.27 -20.59 -41.52
C SER A 616 -27.77 -19.35 -42.26
N THR A 617 -28.68 -18.44 -42.61
CA THR A 617 -28.40 -17.23 -43.40
C THR A 617 -27.99 -16.02 -42.56
N ILE A 618 -27.87 -16.15 -41.24
CA ILE A 618 -27.52 -15.03 -40.36
C ILE A 618 -26.02 -14.77 -40.43
N LEU A 619 -25.66 -13.52 -40.67
CA LEU A 619 -24.29 -13.04 -40.58
C LEU A 619 -23.82 -12.91 -39.12
N LEU A 620 -22.54 -13.17 -38.87
CA LEU A 620 -21.94 -13.06 -37.54
C LEU A 620 -22.01 -11.64 -36.95
N ILE A 621 -22.21 -10.60 -37.77
CA ILE A 621 -22.53 -9.23 -37.30
C ILE A 621 -23.85 -9.12 -36.53
N HIS A 622 -24.75 -10.10 -36.65
CA HIS A 622 -26.06 -10.09 -35.99
C HIS A 622 -26.17 -11.12 -34.86
N ILE A 623 -25.09 -11.83 -34.55
CA ILE A 623 -25.14 -13.00 -33.68
C ILE A 623 -25.50 -12.64 -32.22
N ILE A 624 -25.07 -11.48 -31.74
CA ILE A 624 -25.45 -11.00 -30.40
C ILE A 624 -26.92 -10.59 -30.37
N SER A 625 -27.41 -9.94 -31.43
CA SER A 625 -28.83 -9.58 -31.53
C SER A 625 -29.73 -10.82 -31.64
N LEU A 626 -29.25 -11.90 -32.25
CA LEU A 626 -29.94 -13.18 -32.30
C LEU A 626 -30.00 -13.84 -30.92
N TYR A 627 -28.87 -13.85 -30.20
CA TYR A 627 -28.79 -14.39 -28.86
C TYR A 627 -29.76 -13.68 -27.90
N GLU A 628 -29.73 -12.34 -27.86
CA GLU A 628 -30.63 -11.53 -27.03
C GLU A 628 -32.11 -11.81 -27.35
N LEU A 629 -32.44 -12.06 -28.62
CA LEU A 629 -33.80 -12.42 -29.04
C LEU A 629 -34.22 -13.82 -28.57
N ILE A 630 -33.32 -14.80 -28.66
CA ILE A 630 -33.59 -16.17 -28.17
C ILE A 630 -33.72 -16.16 -26.66
N GLU A 631 -32.90 -15.38 -25.95
CA GLU A 631 -33.00 -15.19 -24.51
C GLU A 631 -34.33 -14.54 -24.10
N GLU A 632 -34.78 -13.49 -24.82
CA GLU A 632 -36.09 -12.85 -24.61
C GLU A 632 -37.23 -13.87 -24.71
N VAL A 633 -37.21 -14.72 -25.75
CA VAL A 633 -38.24 -15.73 -25.97
C VAL A 633 -38.13 -16.91 -25.00
N ALA A 634 -36.91 -17.33 -24.66
CA ALA A 634 -36.65 -18.36 -23.65
C ALA A 634 -37.12 -17.91 -22.26
N PHE A 635 -36.96 -16.63 -21.95
CA PHE A 635 -37.47 -16.05 -20.71
C PHE A 635 -38.99 -16.13 -20.65
N ASP A 636 -39.68 -15.72 -21.71
CA ASP A 636 -41.14 -15.72 -21.79
C ASP A 636 -41.76 -17.13 -21.72
N ILE A 637 -41.12 -18.12 -22.33
CA ILE A 637 -41.67 -19.48 -22.52
C ILE A 637 -41.19 -20.46 -21.45
N VAL A 638 -39.88 -20.46 -21.13
CA VAL A 638 -39.24 -21.49 -20.28
C VAL A 638 -39.04 -20.98 -18.85
N LEU A 639 -38.41 -19.82 -18.68
CA LEU A 639 -37.97 -19.34 -17.36
C LEU A 639 -39.07 -18.63 -16.57
N ARG A 640 -40.11 -18.12 -17.24
CA ARG A 640 -41.29 -17.52 -16.59
C ARG A 640 -41.92 -18.45 -15.56
N LYS A 641 -41.73 -19.78 -15.66
CA LYS A 641 -42.20 -20.81 -14.70
C LYS A 641 -41.35 -21.01 -13.46
N ASN A 642 -40.07 -20.65 -13.50
CA ASN A 642 -39.09 -20.91 -12.43
C ASN A 642 -38.76 -19.67 -11.59
N VAL A 643 -39.29 -18.50 -11.94
CA VAL A 643 -39.20 -17.27 -11.12
C VAL A 643 -40.14 -17.41 -9.90
N LYS A 644 -39.65 -17.06 -8.70
CA LYS A 644 -40.43 -17.09 -7.44
C LYS A 644 -41.82 -16.45 -7.61
N ALA A 645 -42.86 -17.08 -7.06
CA ALA A 645 -44.26 -16.65 -7.20
C ALA A 645 -44.50 -15.18 -6.81
N GLU A 646 -43.75 -14.66 -5.83
CA GLU A 646 -43.78 -13.27 -5.36
C GLU A 646 -43.50 -12.22 -6.47
N LEU A 647 -42.78 -12.59 -7.53
CA LEU A 647 -42.44 -11.71 -8.66
C LEU A 647 -43.34 -11.94 -9.89
N ARG A 648 -44.21 -12.96 -9.87
CA ARG A 648 -45.09 -13.31 -10.99
C ARG A 648 -46.42 -12.55 -10.98
N GLU A 649 -46.91 -12.21 -9.78
CA GLU A 649 -48.29 -11.72 -9.57
C GLU A 649 -48.36 -10.45 -8.72
N ALA A 650 -47.27 -9.69 -8.58
CA ALA A 650 -47.37 -8.33 -8.05
C ALA A 650 -48.03 -7.46 -9.12
N GLU A 651 -49.37 -7.34 -9.09
CA GLU A 651 -50.04 -6.28 -9.84
C GLU A 651 -49.46 -4.94 -9.40
N LEU A 652 -48.77 -4.26 -10.30
CA LEU A 652 -48.44 -2.85 -10.11
C LEU A 652 -49.75 -2.11 -9.80
N ASP A 653 -49.76 -1.42 -8.66
CA ASP A 653 -50.82 -0.51 -8.30
C ASP A 653 -51.03 0.53 -9.42
N ASP A 654 -52.23 1.10 -9.52
CA ASP A 654 -52.55 2.07 -10.59
C ASP A 654 -51.61 3.29 -10.60
N GLN A 655 -50.99 3.59 -9.45
CA GLN A 655 -49.92 4.57 -9.32
C GLN A 655 -48.60 4.10 -9.96
N GLY A 656 -48.17 2.87 -9.71
CA GLY A 656 -47.01 2.24 -10.32
C GLY A 656 -47.16 2.11 -11.84
N LYS A 657 -48.34 1.72 -12.33
CA LYS A 657 -48.65 1.66 -13.77
C LYS A 657 -48.58 3.05 -14.42
N LYS A 658 -49.19 4.08 -13.80
CA LYS A 658 -49.08 5.47 -14.28
C LYS A 658 -47.64 5.98 -14.29
N LYS A 659 -46.85 5.66 -13.27
CA LYS A 659 -45.43 6.09 -13.17
C LYS A 659 -44.55 5.41 -14.21
N LEU A 660 -44.83 4.15 -14.56
CA LEU A 660 -44.14 3.41 -15.62
C LEU A 660 -44.52 3.96 -17.01
N LEU A 661 -45.81 4.21 -17.26
CA LEU A 661 -46.31 4.85 -18.48
C LEU A 661 -45.74 6.25 -18.67
N LEU A 662 -45.66 7.06 -17.62
CA LEU A 662 -45.01 8.38 -17.64
C LEU A 662 -43.51 8.26 -17.99
N LYS A 663 -42.80 7.30 -17.41
CA LYS A 663 -41.38 7.07 -17.74
C LYS A 663 -41.16 6.58 -19.18
N LEU A 664 -42.05 5.74 -19.70
CA LEU A 664 -42.00 5.26 -21.09
C LEU A 664 -42.36 6.37 -22.10
N LEU A 665 -43.37 7.18 -21.81
CA LEU A 665 -43.75 8.34 -22.63
C LEU A 665 -42.65 9.40 -22.67
N VAL A 666 -41.95 9.65 -21.55
CA VAL A 666 -40.79 10.56 -21.51
C VAL A 666 -39.62 10.03 -22.33
N LYS A 667 -39.38 8.71 -22.37
CA LYS A 667 -38.34 8.12 -23.23
C LYS A 667 -38.67 8.17 -24.72
N ILE A 668 -39.96 8.05 -25.09
CA ILE A 668 -40.38 8.11 -26.50
C ILE A 668 -40.34 9.56 -27.03
N THR A 669 -40.64 10.55 -26.20
CA THR A 669 -40.55 11.98 -26.59
C THR A 669 -39.11 12.49 -26.72
N PHE A 670 -38.14 11.90 -26.00
CA PHE A 670 -36.72 12.23 -26.14
C PHE A 670 -36.02 11.61 -27.36
N HIS A 671 -36.69 10.74 -28.14
CA HIS A 671 -36.16 10.19 -29.39
C HIS A 671 -36.73 10.83 -30.66
N GLN A 672 -37.55 11.89 -30.52
CA GLN A 672 -38.03 12.71 -31.64
C GLN A 672 -37.55 14.18 -31.58
N HIS A 673 -36.54 14.48 -30.76
CA HIS A 673 -35.83 15.76 -30.78
C HIS A 673 -34.33 15.58 -30.93
#